data_AF-A0AAD7TK36-F1
#
_entry.id   AF-A0AAD7TK36-F1
#
_cell.length_a   1.000
_cell.length_b   1.000
_cell.length_c   1.000
_cell.angle_alpha   90.00
_cell.angle_beta   90.00
_cell.angle_gamma   90.00
#
_symmetry.space_group_name_H-M   'P 1'
#
loop_
_entity.id
_entity.type
_entity.pdbx_description
1 polymer ?
#
loop_
_entity_poly.entity_id
_entity_poly.type
_entity_poly.pdbx_seq_one_letter_code
_entity_poly.pdbx_strand_id
1 'polypeptide(L)'
;MWLDVVALPSHFPWAMVRGKAQRSSDNLGLGSFPAQAPVTTVKSARSSEHCSNLLATPQPGTSAPTSQTPKSYVQTLTTPHASTMSNLSSSSSITPTPSTFHNTPTQTHPSSVYASSSSASPSASGSGSARAPPPSEFKQASRTFELDVKPEPKAGTDDAAAPVAVSVAEPEPEQDPGDARGTPLDLCVVPDDARGAFSVARRVLPLGGGEGTRDQKWRGAARCRGGMMADMAGGADVCPGFRGRSANGIMGVQMHAFTMLSIYGRDVASSTRVPSTCIMDSELEYAQAAPHTTQDFGEIQDDARAAGPAVRFLICTLFAALVLQAPSWAPFFSSFRSSRQIARHTTTQTPHNAEAILRHCASLRTVPGPPEDFLERDSSDRFEPGTRATLIKNVTLWTGARNGTEVVHGDVLLDRGLVRSIGHIPRALYVDRDTDVVDAHGAWVTPGLVDLNTHIGLISAPAMAGALDYSSSHGPILPWLRTIDGFNTHDDAFALAVAGGVTTVQVVPGSENVIGGQAFMVKLRKTSERTSTSMLIEPPYALNGSKPDPDLPGRWRYLMQACGESVKGYGNRMDTVWALRSAYAEARRVRDAQDAFCMRAEAGLWNEIADESYPEDLRWEALVDVLRGRVKVSMQCSEAVDLDAAVRLSQEFKFRIASFHNAHEAYLVPGLLRTTYGGVPTIALFADETRYKREAYRGSEFAPRVLADYGFPVAMQPNHPTLNSRHLLFEAQQAHYYGLPPPLALASVTSVPAAAAGLSHRIGILREGADADVVLWDSHPLQLGATPRKVWIDGILQVGNDSDHVRIGLGKTSSEWLDPPQVPDFDVEREAAIKFEGLAPLAPQKTVAGRVAFRNVKEVFLRQSGDDSAGVVVSYFGLDSTTNAGVTHVTVDRGRVTCVGPVCEGEGRNAEVVVDLRGGTIAPGMMAFGSALGIEEIESEPSTGDGLLYDAFKEVVPSMVGDFGGLTRVDDALLFGTRNALVAHRAGVTYATTSFVQSPLFLRGKFVGGLSATFRTGAPNALERTAIIKSVTALHISIGRPPPTSYTPRVPSLSIQIATLRRLLLEGEDTRTQTGEWFKKAAEGTIPLVIDVSSADIMATLIRLKSEVEEKRGTYMRMVFSRATEAYLLAKEIAHVDIGVILSPPRQYPWSWDDRRALAGPPLTNETALAILLKHGVTVGLGNWHTPHVQDTRLDVGWAVLESNNWINKRQAYELVSTNLEKLLDLEGWVGDMGDLVAYEGGSALDFTGKPVAIVSPAKAAVELL
;
A
#
# COMPACT_ATOMS: atom_id res chain seq x y z
N MET A 1 56.84 29.56 -24.22
CA MET A 1 56.82 30.35 -25.46
C MET A 1 55.42 30.95 -25.62
N TRP A 2 55.20 32.24 -25.94
CA TRP A 2 55.71 33.05 -27.06
C TRP A 2 55.16 32.61 -28.43
N LEU A 3 54.57 33.47 -29.27
CA LEU A 3 53.98 34.82 -29.08
C LEU A 3 53.09 35.19 -30.31
N ASP A 4 52.56 36.42 -30.32
CA ASP A 4 52.24 37.33 -31.48
C ASP A 4 50.75 37.61 -31.82
N VAL A 5 50.30 38.84 -32.20
CA VAL A 5 50.84 40.21 -31.98
C VAL A 5 49.76 41.34 -32.14
N VAL A 6 49.79 42.33 -31.23
CA VAL A 6 49.47 43.80 -31.29
C VAL A 6 48.46 44.43 -32.30
N ALA A 7 47.53 45.27 -31.79
CA ALA A 7 47.16 46.60 -32.33
C ALA A 7 46.45 47.52 -31.29
N LEU A 8 46.49 48.86 -31.49
CA LEU A 8 45.97 49.99 -30.65
C LEU A 8 45.41 51.11 -31.61
N PRO A 9 44.78 52.27 -31.23
CA PRO A 9 45.04 53.10 -30.02
C PRO A 9 43.90 54.01 -29.41
N SER A 10 44.23 54.70 -28.30
CA SER A 10 44.14 56.19 -28.10
C SER A 10 43.38 56.82 -26.89
N HIS A 11 44.11 57.70 -26.18
CA HIS A 11 43.74 58.88 -25.36
C HIS A 11 43.09 58.83 -23.94
N PHE A 12 43.26 59.97 -23.25
CA PHE A 12 43.05 60.40 -21.84
C PHE A 12 42.36 61.80 -21.90
N PRO A 13 41.88 62.51 -20.83
CA PRO A 13 42.56 62.62 -19.51
C PRO A 13 41.74 62.87 -18.20
N TRP A 14 42.38 62.49 -17.07
CA TRP A 14 42.39 63.16 -15.74
C TRP A 14 41.10 63.16 -14.86
N ALA A 15 41.17 63.10 -13.52
CA ALA A 15 42.23 62.74 -12.53
C ALA A 15 41.54 62.56 -11.13
N MET A 16 42.17 62.31 -9.97
CA MET A 16 43.58 62.20 -9.53
C MET A 16 43.65 61.39 -8.19
N VAL A 17 44.86 61.22 -7.62
CA VAL A 17 45.12 60.89 -6.19
C VAL A 17 44.71 59.45 -5.79
N ARG A 18 44.84 59.02 -4.52
CA ARG A 18 46.00 58.27 -3.95
C ARG A 18 45.46 56.96 -3.33
N GLY A 19 46.25 55.95 -2.97
CA GLY A 19 47.71 55.77 -2.98
C GLY A 19 48.06 54.29 -2.68
N LYS A 20 49.30 53.95 -2.26
CA LYS A 20 49.72 52.55 -2.01
C LYS A 20 50.84 52.37 -0.97
N ALA A 21 50.64 51.37 -0.10
CA ALA A 21 51.54 50.28 0.30
C ALA A 21 52.86 50.47 1.12
N GLN A 22 53.18 49.44 1.92
CA GLN A 22 54.52 48.99 2.43
C GLN A 22 55.19 49.85 3.55
N ARG A 23 56.10 49.34 4.43
CA ARG A 23 56.77 48.02 4.59
C ARG A 23 57.33 47.76 6.04
N SER A 24 57.29 46.50 6.50
CA SER A 24 58.28 45.67 7.25
C SER A 24 59.15 46.14 8.46
N SER A 25 59.31 45.17 9.42
CA SER A 25 60.54 44.65 10.08
C SER A 25 61.23 45.30 11.33
N ASP A 26 61.33 44.46 12.38
CA ASP A 26 62.49 44.14 13.28
C ASP A 26 62.91 44.95 14.53
N ASN A 27 62.53 44.41 15.71
CA ASN A 27 63.31 44.08 16.93
C ASN A 27 64.62 44.83 17.32
N LEU A 28 64.68 45.37 18.56
CA LEU A 28 65.46 44.81 19.72
C LEU A 28 65.49 45.68 21.01
N GLY A 29 65.13 45.09 22.16
CA GLY A 29 66.00 45.08 23.37
C GLY A 29 65.84 46.11 24.53
N LEU A 30 65.89 45.56 25.76
CA LEU A 30 66.26 46.14 27.08
C LEU A 30 65.18 46.85 27.96
N GLY A 31 65.33 46.73 29.29
CA GLY A 31 64.43 47.24 30.34
C GLY A 31 64.98 47.02 31.78
N SER A 32 64.21 47.32 32.84
CA SER A 32 64.62 47.12 34.26
C SER A 32 63.45 47.06 35.27
N PHE A 33 63.70 46.43 36.42
CA PHE A 33 62.84 46.24 37.63
C PHE A 33 63.22 47.27 38.75
N PRO A 34 62.83 47.23 40.07
CA PRO A 34 62.08 46.22 40.86
C PRO A 34 61.02 46.73 41.91
N ALA A 35 60.51 45.75 42.70
CA ALA A 35 59.96 45.83 44.08
C ALA A 35 58.43 45.99 44.28
N GLN A 36 57.77 45.34 45.26
CA GLN A 36 58.16 44.25 46.19
C GLN A 36 56.93 43.46 46.70
N ALA A 37 57.16 42.28 47.32
CA ALA A 37 56.18 41.43 48.04
C ALA A 37 56.60 41.36 49.55
N PRO A 38 56.17 40.43 50.46
CA PRO A 38 55.25 39.27 50.36
C PRO A 38 54.33 39.04 51.62
N VAL A 39 53.73 37.84 51.77
CA VAL A 39 53.62 36.97 53.00
C VAL A 39 52.41 35.97 52.88
N THR A 40 52.37 34.93 53.71
CA THR A 40 51.68 33.63 53.49
C THR A 40 50.62 33.22 54.55
N THR A 41 50.03 32.03 54.33
CA THR A 41 49.61 31.00 55.35
C THR A 41 48.28 31.09 56.14
N VAL A 42 47.35 30.17 55.80
CA VAL A 42 46.78 29.07 56.65
C VAL A 42 45.76 29.35 57.82
N LYS A 43 44.59 28.69 57.71
CA LYS A 43 43.63 28.17 58.74
C LYS A 43 42.75 29.08 59.66
N SER A 44 41.43 28.83 59.54
CA SER A 44 40.47 28.42 60.61
C SER A 44 39.57 29.40 61.40
N ALA A 45 38.39 28.86 61.79
CA ALA A 45 37.59 29.08 63.02
C ALA A 45 36.57 30.24 63.20
N ARG A 46 35.27 29.88 63.03
CA ARG A 46 34.11 30.01 63.97
C ARG A 46 33.67 31.34 64.65
N SER A 47 32.35 31.61 64.55
CA SER A 47 31.41 32.22 65.56
C SER A 47 31.68 33.67 66.01
N SER A 48 30.80 34.45 66.68
CA SER A 48 29.54 34.26 67.49
C SER A 48 28.83 35.65 67.66
N GLU A 49 27.53 35.85 67.94
CA GLU A 49 26.24 35.10 67.85
C GLU A 49 25.07 36.10 68.18
N HIS A 50 23.86 35.66 68.60
CA HIS A 50 22.70 36.41 69.17
C HIS A 50 21.84 37.28 68.23
N CYS A 51 20.50 37.38 68.35
CA CYS A 51 19.44 36.76 69.19
C CYS A 51 18.08 36.95 68.43
N SER A 52 16.80 36.70 68.83
CA SER A 52 15.93 36.19 69.94
C SER A 52 14.48 36.14 69.30
N ASN A 53 13.27 35.83 69.82
CA ASN A 53 12.51 35.20 70.94
C ASN A 53 11.01 35.29 70.49
N LEU A 54 9.88 34.77 71.01
CA LEU A 54 9.27 33.76 71.95
C LEU A 54 7.73 33.85 71.61
N LEU A 55 6.71 32.99 71.83
CA LEU A 55 6.26 31.76 72.57
C LEU A 55 5.01 31.23 71.74
N ALA A 56 4.23 30.15 71.95
CA ALA A 56 4.01 28.95 72.80
C ALA A 56 3.28 27.89 71.88
N THR A 57 2.87 26.62 72.14
CA THR A 57 2.53 25.73 73.28
C THR A 57 1.19 26.06 74.02
N PRO A 58 0.37 25.08 74.50
CA PRO A 58 0.59 23.63 74.77
C PRO A 58 -0.07 22.65 73.74
N GLN A 59 0.38 21.39 73.47
CA GLN A 59 0.86 20.21 74.26
C GLN A 59 -0.27 19.28 74.77
N PRO A 60 -0.08 17.93 74.97
CA PRO A 60 1.16 17.09 74.92
C PRO A 60 1.08 15.85 73.96
N GLY A 61 2.06 14.93 73.79
CA GLY A 61 3.48 14.85 74.24
C GLY A 61 4.15 13.45 74.04
N THR A 62 5.49 13.34 74.23
CA THR A 62 6.38 12.12 74.33
C THR A 62 6.59 11.21 73.09
N SER A 63 7.76 10.58 72.80
CA SER A 63 9.12 10.54 73.44
C SER A 63 10.26 9.93 72.54
N ALA A 64 11.53 10.16 72.94
CA ALA A 64 12.78 9.36 72.72
C ALA A 64 13.71 9.59 71.47
N PRO A 65 15.05 9.27 71.53
CA PRO A 65 16.10 9.96 70.72
C PRO A 65 17.25 9.09 70.08
N THR A 66 18.35 9.74 69.64
CA THR A 66 19.72 9.23 69.23
C THR A 66 19.90 8.50 67.86
N SER A 67 21.03 8.54 67.11
CA SER A 67 22.28 9.38 67.12
C SER A 67 23.21 9.15 65.88
N GLN A 68 24.07 10.14 65.57
CA GLN A 68 25.43 10.06 64.96
C GLN A 68 25.74 9.48 63.54
N THR A 69 26.01 10.38 62.56
CA THR A 69 27.32 10.61 61.83
C THR A 69 28.06 9.41 61.09
N PRO A 70 29.28 9.53 60.47
CA PRO A 70 29.38 9.35 59.00
C PRO A 70 30.65 8.59 58.43
N LYS A 71 30.86 8.72 57.11
CA LYS A 71 32.11 8.58 56.30
C LYS A 71 32.43 7.24 55.58
N SER A 72 33.14 7.43 54.46
CA SER A 72 33.91 6.46 53.68
C SER A 72 35.43 6.63 53.89
N TYR A 73 36.20 5.56 53.62
CA TYR A 73 37.61 5.43 53.15
C TYR A 73 38.04 3.97 53.45
N VAL A 74 38.44 3.09 52.52
CA VAL A 74 39.65 3.04 51.66
C VAL A 74 40.86 2.38 52.35
N GLN A 75 41.48 1.40 51.65
CA GLN A 75 42.73 0.66 51.97
C GLN A 75 42.63 -0.35 53.15
N THR A 76 43.39 -1.46 53.20
CA THR A 76 44.61 -1.84 52.43
C THR A 76 44.74 -3.36 52.17
N LEU A 77 45.43 -3.73 51.08
CA LEU A 77 46.24 -4.96 50.84
C LEU A 77 46.01 -6.24 51.68
N THR A 78 45.75 -7.38 51.01
CA THR A 78 46.79 -8.43 50.80
C THR A 78 46.38 -9.54 49.80
N THR A 79 47.36 -9.97 49.00
CA THR A 79 47.43 -11.18 48.13
C THR A 79 47.91 -12.41 48.94
N PRO A 80 48.01 -13.68 48.43
CA PRO A 80 48.20 -14.07 47.03
C PRO A 80 47.69 -15.45 46.50
N HIS A 81 47.91 -15.66 45.18
CA HIS A 81 48.16 -16.93 44.46
C HIS A 81 47.06 -18.03 44.34
N ALA A 82 46.99 -18.85 43.28
CA ALA A 82 47.53 -18.78 41.90
C ALA A 82 46.96 -19.92 41.02
N SER A 83 47.14 -19.83 39.67
CA SER A 83 47.18 -20.95 38.68
C SER A 83 45.90 -21.81 38.45
N THR A 84 45.71 -22.55 37.33
CA THR A 84 45.72 -22.28 35.87
C THR A 84 45.25 -23.56 35.11
N MET A 85 44.85 -23.43 33.83
CA MET A 85 44.86 -24.47 32.76
C MET A 85 43.79 -25.61 32.68
N SER A 86 42.91 -25.46 31.67
CA SER A 86 42.62 -26.37 30.51
C SER A 86 42.20 -27.85 30.63
N ASN A 87 41.12 -28.18 29.90
CA ASN A 87 40.83 -29.35 29.04
C ASN A 87 41.19 -30.81 29.47
N LEU A 88 40.21 -31.73 29.39
CA LEU A 88 40.25 -32.96 28.54
C LEU A 88 38.97 -33.83 28.61
N SER A 89 38.94 -34.95 27.86
CA SER A 89 37.88 -35.98 27.76
C SER A 89 38.50 -37.31 27.26
N SER A 90 37.85 -38.45 26.92
CA SER A 90 36.43 -38.81 26.63
C SER A 90 36.21 -40.35 26.67
N SER A 91 34.94 -40.82 26.55
CA SER A 91 34.51 -42.20 26.18
C SER A 91 34.73 -43.32 27.25
N SER A 92 34.23 -44.57 27.15
CA SER A 92 33.59 -45.36 26.06
C SER A 92 32.66 -46.51 26.56
N SER A 93 31.78 -47.02 25.66
CA SER A 93 31.06 -48.34 25.50
C SER A 93 31.14 -49.50 26.56
N ILE A 94 30.25 -50.53 26.63
CA ILE A 94 29.84 -51.59 25.65
C ILE A 94 28.55 -52.32 26.11
N THR A 95 27.77 -52.93 25.18
CA THR A 95 26.70 -53.95 25.45
C THR A 95 26.61 -55.01 24.31
N PRO A 96 25.96 -56.20 24.43
CA PRO A 96 25.79 -57.14 23.30
C PRO A 96 24.37 -57.73 23.06
N THR A 97 23.87 -57.67 21.81
CA THR A 97 22.48 -58.03 21.44
C THR A 97 22.20 -59.54 21.28
N PRO A 98 20.93 -60.01 21.30
CA PRO A 98 20.39 -60.63 20.07
C PRO A 98 18.90 -60.33 19.76
N SER A 99 18.44 -60.79 18.59
CA SER A 99 17.17 -60.44 17.91
C SER A 99 16.69 -61.55 16.97
N THR A 100 15.72 -61.25 16.07
CA THR A 100 15.53 -61.87 14.73
C THR A 100 15.06 -63.35 14.66
N PHE A 101 14.64 -63.94 13.53
CA PHE A 101 14.42 -63.47 12.12
C PHE A 101 13.12 -64.15 11.57
N HIS A 102 12.73 -64.33 10.28
CA HIS A 102 13.23 -64.20 8.88
C HIS A 102 11.97 -64.10 7.96
N ASN A 103 11.91 -63.87 6.64
CA ASN A 103 12.83 -63.76 5.47
C ASN A 103 12.44 -62.48 4.67
N THR A 104 13.15 -61.87 3.69
CA THR A 104 14.23 -62.18 2.71
C THR A 104 13.77 -62.81 1.37
N PRO A 105 14.50 -62.59 0.24
CA PRO A 105 15.75 -61.83 -0.02
C PRO A 105 15.51 -60.57 -0.92
N THR A 106 16.42 -59.89 -1.65
CA THR A 106 17.82 -60.14 -2.13
C THR A 106 18.59 -58.82 -2.48
N GLN A 107 19.92 -58.93 -2.56
CA GLN A 107 20.99 -58.25 -3.38
C GLN A 107 20.65 -57.12 -4.40
N THR A 108 21.54 -56.15 -4.76
CA THR A 108 23.03 -56.00 -4.62
C THR A 108 23.50 -54.52 -4.54
N HIS A 109 24.80 -54.27 -4.28
CA HIS A 109 25.53 -52.97 -4.18
C HIS A 109 26.97 -53.13 -4.78
N PRO A 110 27.85 -52.11 -5.03
CA PRO A 110 28.46 -51.22 -3.99
C PRO A 110 29.16 -49.87 -4.40
N SER A 111 29.81 -49.21 -3.41
CA SER A 111 31.06 -48.36 -3.50
C SER A 111 31.04 -46.99 -4.22
N SER A 112 31.93 -46.01 -3.96
CA SER A 112 32.89 -45.68 -2.84
C SER A 112 33.44 -44.24 -3.11
N VAL A 113 33.71 -43.28 -2.20
CA VAL A 113 34.12 -43.21 -0.78
C VAL A 113 35.65 -43.16 -0.51
N TYR A 114 36.16 -41.96 -0.15
CA TYR A 114 37.45 -41.62 0.51
C TYR A 114 37.23 -40.33 1.34
N ALA A 115 37.86 -40.09 2.50
CA ALA A 115 38.95 -40.79 3.18
C ALA A 115 38.78 -40.80 4.74
N SER A 116 39.38 -41.80 5.41
CA SER A 116 39.96 -41.83 6.79
C SER A 116 39.38 -40.95 7.93
N SER A 117 39.18 -41.38 9.19
CA SER A 117 39.35 -42.68 9.93
C SER A 117 39.12 -42.41 11.45
N SER A 118 38.78 -43.32 12.37
CA SER A 118 38.23 -44.71 12.38
C SER A 118 37.96 -45.14 13.86
N SER A 119 37.33 -46.31 14.07
CA SER A 119 37.21 -47.10 15.34
C SER A 119 36.47 -46.49 16.55
N ALA A 120 35.68 -47.23 17.37
CA ALA A 120 35.10 -48.59 17.25
C ALA A 120 33.88 -48.78 18.23
N SER A 121 33.12 -49.87 18.06
CA SER A 121 31.76 -50.14 18.65
C SER A 121 31.81 -51.06 19.91
N PRO A 122 30.82 -51.91 20.36
CA PRO A 122 29.46 -52.29 19.83
C PRO A 122 28.24 -52.49 20.82
N SER A 123 27.04 -52.70 20.21
CA SER A 123 25.84 -53.56 20.55
C SER A 123 24.97 -53.36 21.85
N ALA A 124 23.92 -54.20 22.10
CA ALA A 124 22.76 -53.92 23.03
C ALA A 124 22.15 -55.14 23.86
N SER A 125 20.84 -55.46 23.73
CA SER A 125 19.93 -56.44 24.46
C SER A 125 19.65 -56.26 25.97
N GLY A 126 18.55 -56.78 26.54
CA GLY A 126 17.56 -57.74 26.00
C GLY A 126 16.13 -57.69 26.60
N SER A 127 15.30 -58.70 26.27
CA SER A 127 13.82 -58.70 26.45
C SER A 127 13.27 -59.95 27.15
N GLY A 128 11.98 -59.97 27.53
CA GLY A 128 11.38 -61.13 28.20
C GLY A 128 9.84 -61.21 28.29
N SER A 129 9.25 -62.08 27.44
CA SER A 129 7.99 -62.83 27.60
C SER A 129 6.61 -62.13 27.71
N ALA A 130 5.56 -62.84 27.29
CA ALA A 130 4.19 -62.36 27.11
C ALA A 130 3.13 -63.36 27.66
N ARG A 131 1.89 -62.89 27.88
CA ARG A 131 0.63 -63.65 27.58
C ARG A 131 -0.63 -62.76 27.61
N ALA A 132 -1.81 -63.36 27.35
CA ALA A 132 -3.04 -62.72 26.85
C ALA A 132 -4.27 -62.85 27.82
N PRO A 133 -5.50 -62.38 27.46
CA PRO A 133 -6.57 -61.86 28.38
C PRO A 133 -7.77 -62.85 28.58
N PRO A 134 -9.02 -62.48 28.99
CA PRO A 134 -9.65 -61.29 29.63
C PRO A 134 -10.34 -61.70 30.99
N PRO A 135 -11.58 -61.31 31.46
CA PRO A 135 -12.50 -60.16 31.27
C PRO A 135 -13.09 -59.56 32.60
N SER A 136 -14.21 -58.80 32.53
CA SER A 136 -15.18 -58.44 33.63
C SER A 136 -14.71 -57.47 34.75
N GLU A 137 -15.53 -56.72 35.53
CA GLU A 137 -16.94 -56.25 35.44
C GLU A 137 -17.18 -55.01 36.37
N PHE A 138 -18.31 -54.31 36.16
CA PHE A 138 -19.07 -53.35 37.01
C PHE A 138 -18.60 -52.74 38.37
N LYS A 139 -19.02 -51.47 38.58
CA LYS A 139 -19.38 -50.73 39.84
C LYS A 139 -18.26 -50.22 40.79
N GLN A 140 -18.50 -49.28 41.73
CA GLN A 140 -19.38 -48.06 41.82
C GLN A 140 -19.16 -47.35 43.19
N ALA A 141 -19.12 -46.00 43.22
CA ALA A 141 -19.09 -45.14 44.43
C ALA A 141 -17.86 -45.35 45.38
N SER A 142 -17.57 -44.55 46.42
CA SER A 142 -18.23 -43.42 47.11
C SER A 142 -17.13 -42.43 47.60
N ARG A 143 -17.34 -41.21 48.11
CA ARG A 143 -18.25 -40.76 49.19
C ARG A 143 -18.59 -39.27 49.12
N THR A 144 -19.80 -38.93 49.59
CA THR A 144 -20.24 -37.60 50.02
C THR A 144 -19.84 -37.31 51.48
N PHE A 145 -19.88 -36.02 51.84
CA PHE A 145 -20.23 -35.51 53.17
C PHE A 145 -21.13 -34.28 52.95
N GLU A 146 -22.09 -34.05 53.85
CA GLU A 146 -23.23 -33.14 53.64
C GLU A 146 -23.75 -32.59 54.99
N LEU A 147 -24.66 -31.60 54.94
CA LEU A 147 -25.49 -31.06 56.03
C LEU A 147 -24.76 -30.06 56.99
N ASP A 148 -25.37 -28.94 57.44
CA ASP A 148 -26.73 -28.41 57.18
C ASP A 148 -26.88 -26.89 57.48
N VAL A 149 -28.13 -26.39 57.36
CA VAL A 149 -28.78 -25.20 57.96
C VAL A 149 -29.03 -23.98 57.03
N LYS A 150 -30.29 -23.48 57.08
CA LYS A 150 -30.95 -22.39 56.33
C LYS A 150 -31.34 -21.21 57.30
N PRO A 151 -32.21 -20.19 57.03
CA PRO A 151 -32.98 -19.86 55.80
C PRO A 151 -33.13 -18.35 55.40
N GLU A 152 -33.83 -18.19 54.27
CA GLU A 152 -34.66 -17.07 53.76
C GLU A 152 -35.32 -16.10 54.79
N PRO A 153 -35.70 -14.86 54.38
CA PRO A 153 -37.07 -14.64 53.87
C PRO A 153 -37.22 -13.60 52.73
N LYS A 154 -38.48 -13.26 52.39
CA LYS A 154 -38.93 -12.53 51.17
C LYS A 154 -39.59 -11.18 51.46
N ALA A 155 -39.61 -10.33 50.43
CA ALA A 155 -40.68 -9.39 49.98
C ALA A 155 -41.36 -8.38 50.94
N GLY A 156 -41.64 -7.19 50.41
CA GLY A 156 -42.52 -6.14 50.95
C GLY A 156 -42.87 -5.11 49.87
N THR A 157 -44.00 -4.41 49.99
CA THR A 157 -44.63 -3.61 48.93
C THR A 157 -45.13 -2.22 49.41
N ASP A 158 -45.58 -1.42 48.44
CA ASP A 158 -46.59 -0.34 48.53
C ASP A 158 -46.18 1.12 48.83
N ASP A 159 -46.72 2.00 47.97
CA ASP A 159 -47.19 3.39 48.16
C ASP A 159 -46.28 4.55 48.66
N ALA A 160 -46.55 5.84 48.33
CA ALA A 160 -47.21 6.50 47.18
C ALA A 160 -47.14 8.04 47.34
N ALA A 161 -46.95 8.81 46.25
CA ALA A 161 -47.49 10.18 46.03
C ALA A 161 -46.89 10.86 44.76
N ALA A 162 -47.69 11.67 44.06
CA ALA A 162 -47.31 12.50 42.90
C ALA A 162 -47.60 14.00 43.22
N PRO A 163 -47.79 15.01 42.31
CA PRO A 163 -48.06 15.05 40.85
C PRO A 163 -46.97 15.85 40.06
N VAL A 164 -47.00 16.11 38.74
CA VAL A 164 -48.04 16.67 37.84
C VAL A 164 -47.92 16.13 36.39
N ALA A 165 -49.05 15.95 35.69
CA ALA A 165 -49.17 15.44 34.31
C ALA A 165 -49.26 16.57 33.25
N VAL A 166 -49.35 16.35 31.92
CA VAL A 166 -50.50 15.88 31.09
C VAL A 166 -49.94 15.74 29.65
N SER A 167 -49.78 14.55 29.03
CA SER A 167 -50.71 13.78 28.12
C SER A 167 -51.20 14.55 26.86
N VAL A 168 -51.54 14.01 25.68
CA VAL A 168 -52.25 12.77 25.18
C VAL A 168 -51.89 12.58 23.68
N ALA A 169 -51.96 11.46 22.94
CA ALA A 169 -51.79 10.00 23.14
C ALA A 169 -51.89 9.27 21.74
N GLU A 170 -51.82 7.94 21.69
CA GLU A 170 -52.07 7.03 20.53
C GLU A 170 -53.59 6.62 20.47
N PRO A 171 -54.12 5.66 19.65
CA PRO A 171 -53.53 4.76 18.62
C PRO A 171 -54.37 4.50 17.33
N GLU A 172 -53.85 3.64 16.41
CA GLU A 172 -54.46 2.55 15.56
C GLU A 172 -55.91 2.58 14.97
N PRO A 173 -56.30 1.69 14.00
CA PRO A 173 -55.55 0.94 12.96
C PRO A 173 -56.25 0.82 11.55
N GLU A 174 -55.64 0.02 10.64
CA GLU A 174 -56.27 -0.89 9.64
C GLU A 174 -56.78 -0.42 8.24
N GLN A 175 -56.75 -1.40 7.30
CA GLN A 175 -57.47 -1.57 6.01
C GLN A 175 -56.94 -0.97 4.68
N ASP A 176 -56.67 -1.89 3.74
CA ASP A 176 -56.56 -1.79 2.27
C ASP A 176 -57.89 -2.33 1.68
N PRO A 177 -58.49 -1.85 0.55
CA PRO A 177 -57.93 -2.03 -0.81
C PRO A 177 -58.28 -0.95 -1.89
N GLY A 178 -57.70 -1.03 -3.11
CA GLY A 178 -58.31 -0.39 -4.29
C GLY A 178 -57.49 -0.28 -5.60
N ASP A 179 -57.81 -1.10 -6.61
CA ASP A 179 -57.30 -1.01 -8.01
C ASP A 179 -58.09 0.01 -8.86
N ALA A 180 -57.41 0.91 -9.61
CA ALA A 180 -57.87 1.39 -10.93
C ALA A 180 -56.89 2.35 -11.70
N ARG A 181 -56.47 1.87 -12.88
CA ARG A 181 -56.02 2.54 -14.14
C ARG A 181 -56.41 4.03 -14.36
N GLY A 182 -55.52 4.83 -14.98
CA GLY A 182 -55.93 6.07 -15.70
C GLY A 182 -54.82 7.00 -16.23
N THR A 183 -54.65 7.05 -17.56
CA THR A 183 -53.99 8.14 -18.34
C THR A 183 -55.01 8.69 -19.37
N PRO A 184 -54.78 9.73 -20.21
CA PRO A 184 -53.62 10.64 -20.38
C PRO A 184 -53.97 12.16 -20.62
N LEU A 185 -52.97 12.97 -21.04
CA LEU A 185 -53.01 14.14 -21.97
C LEU A 185 -53.54 15.55 -21.58
N ASP A 186 -52.60 16.52 -21.59
CA ASP A 186 -52.52 17.77 -22.38
C ASP A 186 -53.31 19.11 -22.16
N LEU A 187 -52.47 20.17 -22.06
CA LEU A 187 -52.48 21.47 -22.78
C LEU A 187 -53.25 22.74 -22.30
N CYS A 188 -52.43 23.81 -22.19
CA CYS A 188 -52.68 25.24 -22.46
C CYS A 188 -53.60 26.10 -21.58
N VAL A 189 -53.08 27.26 -21.13
CA VAL A 189 -53.29 28.60 -21.78
C VAL A 189 -52.25 29.61 -21.24
N VAL A 190 -51.87 30.61 -22.07
CA VAL A 190 -51.02 31.77 -21.72
C VAL A 190 -51.70 33.04 -22.30
N PRO A 191 -51.64 34.21 -21.63
CA PRO A 191 -50.77 35.30 -22.11
C PRO A 191 -50.04 36.04 -20.96
N ASP A 192 -48.85 36.67 -21.07
CA ASP A 192 -48.05 37.25 -22.18
C ASP A 192 -48.26 38.78 -22.43
N ASP A 193 -47.23 39.60 -22.11
CA ASP A 193 -46.99 40.99 -22.55
C ASP A 193 -45.60 41.49 -22.05
N ALA A 194 -44.75 42.28 -22.73
CA ALA A 194 -44.30 42.27 -24.14
C ALA A 194 -43.01 43.15 -24.32
N ARG A 195 -42.44 43.13 -25.55
CA ARG A 195 -41.41 44.02 -26.15
C ARG A 195 -39.92 43.67 -25.87
N GLY A 196 -39.05 43.48 -26.87
CA GLY A 196 -39.33 43.32 -28.31
C GLY A 196 -38.13 43.23 -29.28
N ALA A 197 -38.23 42.27 -30.22
CA ALA A 197 -37.97 42.38 -31.67
C ALA A 197 -36.56 42.65 -32.29
N PHE A 198 -36.11 41.69 -33.14
CA PHE A 198 -35.26 41.82 -34.36
C PHE A 198 -33.77 42.28 -34.25
N SER A 199 -32.82 41.88 -35.12
CA SER A 199 -32.78 40.84 -36.20
C SER A 199 -31.35 40.59 -36.75
N VAL A 200 -31.07 39.34 -37.20
CA VAL A 200 -30.17 38.95 -38.32
C VAL A 200 -28.66 39.28 -38.25
N ALA A 201 -27.81 38.42 -38.84
CA ALA A 201 -26.35 38.52 -38.83
C ALA A 201 -25.71 38.75 -40.23
N ARG A 202 -24.62 39.52 -40.30
CA ARG A 202 -23.49 39.34 -41.26
C ARG A 202 -22.25 40.17 -40.86
N ARG A 203 -21.11 39.88 -41.50
CA ARG A 203 -19.76 40.48 -41.28
C ARG A 203 -19.71 41.98 -41.54
N VAL A 204 -18.79 42.71 -40.87
CA VAL A 204 -17.82 43.68 -41.46
C VAL A 204 -16.82 44.21 -40.40
N LEU A 205 -15.55 44.39 -40.79
CA LEU A 205 -14.46 45.16 -40.13
C LEU A 205 -14.29 46.49 -40.90
N PRO A 206 -13.69 47.62 -40.42
CA PRO A 206 -12.43 47.67 -39.66
C PRO A 206 -12.15 48.95 -38.78
N LEU A 207 -10.86 49.14 -38.39
CA LEU A 207 -10.17 50.39 -37.92
C LEU A 207 -10.57 50.98 -36.55
N GLY A 208 -9.72 51.70 -35.82
CA GLY A 208 -8.28 52.08 -35.97
C GLY A 208 -7.94 53.23 -34.98
N GLY A 209 -6.70 53.67 -34.68
CA GLY A 209 -5.31 53.22 -34.95
C GLY A 209 -4.47 53.49 -33.66
N GLY A 210 -3.15 53.70 -33.59
CA GLY A 210 -1.98 53.81 -34.49
C GLY A 210 -0.77 54.17 -33.59
N GLU A 211 0.53 54.11 -33.93
CA GLU A 211 1.33 53.81 -35.14
C GLU A 211 2.53 52.93 -34.68
N GLY A 212 3.32 52.18 -35.48
CA GLY A 212 3.59 52.17 -36.93
C GLY A 212 5.09 52.43 -37.16
N THR A 213 5.93 51.62 -37.83
CA THR A 213 5.76 50.46 -38.74
C THR A 213 6.84 49.38 -38.41
N ARG A 214 7.56 48.57 -39.22
CA ARG A 214 7.86 48.28 -40.66
C ARG A 214 8.71 46.94 -40.68
N ASP A 215 9.22 46.26 -41.71
CA ASP A 215 9.01 45.94 -43.16
C ASP A 215 10.02 44.77 -43.49
N GLN A 216 9.91 43.84 -44.46
CA GLN A 216 8.80 43.31 -45.27
C GLN A 216 9.19 41.99 -46.02
N LYS A 217 8.51 40.85 -45.76
CA LYS A 217 8.41 39.60 -46.63
C LYS A 217 9.68 38.74 -46.83
N TRP A 218 9.61 37.40 -46.94
CA TRP A 218 9.10 36.64 -48.12
C TRP A 218 8.67 35.17 -47.84
N ARG A 219 8.37 34.37 -48.89
CA ARG A 219 7.71 33.04 -48.89
C ARG A 219 8.68 31.86 -49.15
N GLY A 220 8.31 30.62 -48.79
CA GLY A 220 8.98 29.39 -49.26
C GLY A 220 8.28 28.06 -48.91
N ALA A 221 8.40 27.04 -49.78
CA ALA A 221 7.97 25.64 -49.61
C ALA A 221 9.18 24.78 -49.11
N ALA A 222 9.08 23.73 -48.28
CA ALA A 222 8.43 22.39 -48.33
C ALA A 222 9.25 21.24 -48.99
N ARG A 223 9.17 20.03 -48.37
CA ARG A 223 9.67 18.68 -48.77
C ARG A 223 11.17 18.27 -48.63
N CYS A 224 11.45 17.56 -47.53
CA CYS A 224 11.91 16.16 -47.39
C CYS A 224 12.94 15.47 -48.34
N ARG A 225 13.85 14.68 -47.71
CA ARG A 225 14.77 13.61 -48.21
C ARG A 225 15.94 14.08 -49.12
N GLY A 226 17.13 13.46 -49.13
CA GLY A 226 17.69 12.36 -48.30
C GLY A 226 18.91 11.70 -48.99
N GLY A 227 19.93 11.22 -48.26
CA GLY A 227 21.16 10.63 -48.84
C GLY A 227 22.11 10.01 -47.79
N MET A 228 23.06 9.16 -48.21
CA MET A 228 23.81 8.25 -47.32
C MET A 228 25.26 7.96 -47.82
N MET A 229 26.11 7.46 -46.90
CA MET A 229 27.43 6.79 -47.08
C MET A 229 28.67 7.57 -47.58
N ALA A 230 29.57 7.81 -46.61
CA ALA A 230 31.00 7.43 -46.51
C ALA A 230 31.87 7.06 -47.74
N ASP A 231 33.17 7.42 -47.63
CA ASP A 231 34.31 6.62 -48.11
C ASP A 231 35.62 6.92 -47.30
N MET A 232 36.70 6.14 -47.49
CA MET A 232 38.04 6.26 -46.82
C MET A 232 39.22 6.10 -47.82
N ALA A 233 40.43 6.62 -47.52
CA ALA A 233 41.73 5.92 -47.68
C ALA A 233 43.00 6.77 -47.40
N GLY A 234 44.09 6.10 -46.96
CA GLY A 234 45.50 6.59 -46.89
C GLY A 234 45.88 7.37 -45.61
N GLY A 235 47.09 7.28 -45.02
CA GLY A 235 48.34 6.52 -45.27
C GLY A 235 49.55 7.23 -44.61
N ALA A 236 50.72 6.64 -44.31
CA ALA A 236 51.19 5.25 -44.29
C ALA A 236 52.56 5.14 -43.54
N ASP A 237 53.26 3.99 -43.68
CA ASP A 237 54.73 3.76 -43.57
C ASP A 237 55.52 3.55 -42.24
N VAL A 238 56.28 2.45 -42.27
CA VAL A 238 57.62 2.16 -41.67
C VAL A 238 57.80 1.78 -40.17
N CYS A 239 58.58 0.70 -39.97
CA CYS A 239 59.07 0.07 -38.72
C CYS A 239 60.62 0.18 -38.66
N PRO A 240 61.35 0.10 -37.51
CA PRO A 240 61.46 -1.14 -36.68
C PRO A 240 61.77 -0.95 -35.15
N GLY A 241 61.88 -2.02 -34.32
CA GLY A 241 62.19 -1.80 -32.88
C GLY A 241 62.46 -2.90 -31.81
N PHE A 242 62.72 -4.19 -32.11
CA PHE A 242 63.40 -5.18 -31.22
C PHE A 242 62.90 -5.57 -29.78
N ARG A 243 62.58 -6.87 -29.62
CA ARG A 243 62.80 -7.82 -28.46
C ARG A 243 62.23 -7.53 -27.04
N GLY A 244 61.64 -8.51 -26.31
CA GLY A 244 61.16 -9.87 -26.67
C GLY A 244 61.27 -10.96 -25.58
N ARG A 245 60.60 -12.12 -25.81
CA ARG A 245 60.55 -13.38 -25.00
C ARG A 245 59.73 -13.29 -23.69
N SER A 246 59.03 -14.32 -23.21
CA SER A 246 58.66 -15.69 -23.68
C SER A 246 57.30 -16.07 -23.05
N ALA A 247 56.31 -16.76 -23.64
CA ALA A 247 56.22 -17.87 -24.60
C ALA A 247 56.03 -19.28 -23.96
N ASN A 248 54.95 -19.96 -24.37
CA ASN A 248 54.54 -21.37 -24.16
C ASN A 248 54.01 -21.77 -22.76
N GLY A 249 53.03 -22.68 -22.61
CA GLY A 249 52.28 -23.47 -23.61
C GLY A 249 51.00 -24.14 -23.02
N ILE A 250 50.02 -24.60 -23.82
CA ILE A 250 49.94 -25.92 -24.52
C ILE A 250 49.53 -27.06 -23.53
N MET A 251 48.52 -27.94 -23.75
CA MET A 251 47.51 -28.16 -24.82
C MET A 251 46.41 -29.16 -24.33
N GLY A 252 45.34 -29.35 -25.13
CA GLY A 252 44.63 -30.64 -25.27
C GLY A 252 43.28 -30.83 -24.53
N VAL A 253 42.19 -31.48 -24.98
CA VAL A 253 41.60 -31.98 -26.29
C VAL A 253 40.98 -33.39 -26.14
N GLN A 254 39.85 -33.66 -26.85
CA GLN A 254 39.16 -34.97 -27.07
C GLN A 254 38.28 -35.51 -25.90
N MET A 255 37.00 -35.91 -26.11
CA MET A 255 36.38 -37.10 -26.80
C MET A 255 36.52 -38.42 -25.98
N HIS A 256 35.59 -39.39 -25.97
CA HIS A 256 34.30 -39.56 -26.68
C HIS A 256 33.30 -40.51 -25.94
N ALA A 257 32.03 -40.35 -26.32
CA ALA A 257 30.84 -41.22 -26.36
C ALA A 257 30.90 -42.77 -26.38
N PHE A 258 29.74 -43.41 -26.05
CA PHE A 258 28.90 -44.29 -26.90
C PHE A 258 27.46 -44.41 -26.27
N THR A 259 26.30 -44.83 -26.81
CA THR A 259 25.75 -45.64 -27.95
C THR A 259 25.86 -47.18 -27.86
N MET A 260 24.92 -48.04 -28.33
CA MET A 260 23.58 -47.86 -28.98
C MET A 260 22.45 -48.36 -28.01
N LEU A 261 21.23 -48.90 -28.30
CA LEU A 261 20.46 -49.47 -29.45
C LEU A 261 19.01 -48.89 -29.46
N SER A 262 18.13 -48.93 -30.48
CA SER A 262 17.92 -49.72 -31.73
C SER A 262 16.90 -50.88 -31.57
N ILE A 263 15.86 -51.05 -32.42
CA ILE A 263 15.92 -51.63 -33.79
C ILE A 263 14.70 -51.22 -34.68
N TYR A 264 15.02 -50.72 -35.90
CA TYR A 264 14.51 -51.00 -37.27
C TYR A 264 13.13 -51.67 -37.54
N GLY A 265 12.41 -51.39 -38.66
CA GLY A 265 12.58 -50.44 -39.78
C GLY A 265 12.51 -51.05 -41.19
N ARG A 266 12.01 -50.32 -42.23
CA ARG A 266 12.20 -50.59 -43.69
C ARG A 266 11.61 -49.53 -44.66
N ASP A 267 12.24 -49.42 -45.84
CA ASP A 267 11.76 -49.11 -47.22
C ASP A 267 10.80 -47.91 -47.52
N VAL A 268 10.78 -47.23 -48.68
CA VAL A 268 11.79 -46.66 -49.63
C VAL A 268 11.04 -45.90 -50.78
N ALA A 269 11.70 -44.92 -51.44
CA ALA A 269 11.42 -44.33 -52.77
C ALA A 269 10.64 -42.98 -52.96
N SER A 270 11.42 -41.99 -53.44
CA SER A 270 11.19 -41.09 -54.62
C SER A 270 10.44 -39.73 -54.57
N SER A 271 11.22 -38.67 -54.85
CA SER A 271 10.89 -37.46 -55.65
C SER A 271 10.05 -36.31 -55.01
N THR A 272 10.26 -35.00 -55.28
CA THR A 272 11.40 -34.22 -55.84
C THR A 272 11.23 -32.69 -55.62
N ARG A 273 12.32 -31.95 -55.32
CA ARG A 273 12.61 -30.50 -55.63
C ARG A 273 11.63 -29.42 -55.04
N VAL A 274 12.04 -28.31 -54.38
CA VAL A 274 12.99 -27.21 -54.72
C VAL A 274 12.53 -26.43 -55.98
N PRO A 275 12.19 -25.12 -55.94
CA PRO A 275 13.07 -23.99 -55.54
C PRO A 275 12.34 -22.95 -54.62
N SER A 276 12.82 -21.73 -54.30
CA SER A 276 13.91 -20.89 -54.87
C SER A 276 14.61 -20.00 -53.83
N THR A 277 15.85 -19.61 -54.13
CA THR A 277 16.54 -18.42 -53.59
C THR A 277 16.64 -17.35 -54.68
N CYS A 278 17.15 -16.17 -54.29
CA CYS A 278 17.65 -15.07 -55.13
C CYS A 278 16.63 -14.22 -55.91
N ILE A 279 16.65 -12.91 -55.63
CA ILE A 279 16.97 -11.92 -56.67
C ILE A 279 18.13 -11.09 -56.11
N MET A 280 19.25 -11.06 -56.82
CA MET A 280 20.35 -10.13 -56.60
C MET A 280 20.87 -9.72 -57.98
N ASP A 281 21.03 -8.40 -58.14
CA ASP A 281 21.69 -7.69 -59.24
C ASP A 281 21.17 -7.93 -60.68
N SER A 282 21.67 -7.04 -61.55
CA SER A 282 21.53 -6.98 -63.00
C SER A 282 20.13 -6.67 -63.57
N GLU A 283 19.97 -5.76 -64.54
CA GLU A 283 20.81 -4.64 -64.98
C GLU A 283 20.01 -3.83 -66.04
N LEU A 284 20.44 -2.60 -66.36
CA LEU A 284 20.12 -1.89 -67.63
C LEU A 284 18.61 -1.53 -67.86
N GLU A 285 18.20 -0.54 -68.65
CA GLU A 285 18.81 0.73 -69.02
C GLU A 285 17.72 1.73 -69.48
N TYR A 286 18.12 2.78 -70.20
CA TYR A 286 17.37 3.58 -71.19
C TYR A 286 16.11 2.92 -71.83
N ALA A 287 15.10 3.67 -72.30
CA ALA A 287 14.76 5.10 -72.11
C ALA A 287 13.39 5.42 -72.79
N GLN A 288 12.91 6.65 -72.54
CA GLN A 288 12.22 7.54 -73.49
C GLN A 288 11.24 6.99 -74.57
N ALA A 289 10.03 7.54 -74.49
CA ALA A 289 9.26 8.11 -75.61
C ALA A 289 8.49 7.15 -76.56
N ALA A 290 7.29 7.50 -77.05
CA ALA A 290 6.38 8.59 -76.63
C ALA A 290 4.88 8.18 -76.77
N PRO A 291 3.96 8.94 -77.39
CA PRO A 291 2.83 9.49 -76.62
C PRO A 291 1.46 8.99 -77.09
N HIS A 292 0.39 9.38 -76.38
CA HIS A 292 -0.73 10.11 -76.99
C HIS A 292 -1.61 10.81 -75.94
N THR A 293 -2.43 11.75 -76.40
CA THR A 293 -3.40 12.57 -75.63
C THR A 293 -4.71 11.77 -75.38
N THR A 294 -5.77 12.23 -74.69
CA THR A 294 -6.35 13.60 -74.56
C THR A 294 -7.45 13.62 -73.47
N GLN A 295 -7.62 14.72 -72.72
CA GLN A 295 -8.87 15.26 -72.09
C GLN A 295 -9.69 14.35 -71.09
N ASP A 296 -10.51 14.85 -70.14
CA ASP A 296 -10.89 16.23 -69.73
C ASP A 296 -11.31 16.34 -68.22
N PHE A 297 -11.78 17.52 -67.81
CA PHE A 297 -12.38 17.93 -66.50
C PHE A 297 -13.59 17.06 -66.03
N GLY A 298 -14.10 17.12 -64.77
CA GLY A 298 -13.77 17.87 -63.54
C GLY A 298 -15.01 18.16 -62.66
N GLU A 299 -14.81 18.59 -61.38
CA GLU A 299 -15.80 19.28 -60.48
C GLU A 299 -17.09 18.52 -60.02
N ILE A 300 -17.91 19.00 -59.05
CA ILE A 300 -17.64 19.42 -57.64
C ILE A 300 -18.96 19.41 -56.79
N GLN A 301 -18.85 19.16 -55.47
CA GLN A 301 -19.71 19.52 -54.30
C GLN A 301 -21.28 19.52 -54.26
N ASP A 302 -21.75 19.06 -53.08
CA ASP A 302 -22.74 19.63 -52.12
C ASP A 302 -24.30 19.66 -52.31
N ASP A 303 -24.92 19.30 -51.17
CA ASP A 303 -26.01 19.99 -50.43
C ASP A 303 -27.52 19.60 -50.45
N ALA A 304 -28.04 19.59 -49.22
CA ALA A 304 -29.34 20.06 -48.72
C ALA A 304 -30.73 19.51 -49.20
N ARG A 305 -31.48 19.01 -48.20
CA ARG A 305 -32.87 19.37 -47.78
C ARG A 305 -34.00 19.49 -48.82
N ALA A 306 -35.12 18.78 -48.59
CA ALA A 306 -36.45 19.40 -48.32
C ALA A 306 -37.58 18.38 -47.98
N ALA A 307 -38.69 18.91 -47.48
CA ALA A 307 -39.89 18.27 -46.93
C ALA A 307 -40.78 17.44 -47.91
N GLY A 308 -41.72 16.65 -47.34
CA GLY A 308 -42.97 16.21 -48.00
C GLY A 308 -44.10 17.25 -47.83
N PRO A 309 -45.40 16.89 -47.72
CA PRO A 309 -46.09 15.58 -47.90
C PRO A 309 -47.33 15.62 -48.84
N ALA A 310 -47.99 14.48 -49.17
CA ALA A 310 -49.42 14.44 -49.58
C ALA A 310 -50.10 13.04 -49.66
N VAL A 311 -51.29 12.92 -49.04
CA VAL A 311 -52.56 12.31 -49.55
C VAL A 311 -52.48 11.10 -50.52
N ARG A 312 -52.77 9.85 -50.10
CA ARG A 312 -54.11 9.18 -49.95
C ARG A 312 -54.98 9.01 -51.21
N PHE A 313 -54.92 7.82 -51.81
CA PHE A 313 -56.00 7.07 -52.51
C PHE A 313 -55.52 5.59 -52.59
N LEU A 314 -56.31 4.52 -52.51
CA LEU A 314 -57.78 4.33 -52.48
C LEU A 314 -58.25 3.74 -51.11
N ILE A 315 -59.56 3.55 -50.90
CA ILE A 315 -60.17 3.09 -49.63
C ILE A 315 -61.04 1.83 -49.82
N CYS A 316 -61.13 1.04 -48.74
CA CYS A 316 -61.92 -0.15 -48.40
C CYS A 316 -63.17 -0.53 -49.24
N THR A 317 -63.37 -1.85 -49.44
CA THR A 317 -64.60 -2.69 -49.32
C THR A 317 -64.32 -4.06 -49.98
N LEU A 318 -64.95 -5.22 -49.69
CA LEU A 318 -65.96 -5.65 -48.70
C LEU A 318 -65.85 -7.19 -48.44
N PHE A 319 -66.05 -7.60 -47.18
CA PHE A 319 -66.73 -8.82 -46.68
C PHE A 319 -66.53 -10.26 -47.24
N ALA A 320 -66.24 -11.14 -46.28
CA ALA A 320 -66.95 -12.40 -45.97
C ALA A 320 -66.75 -13.67 -46.82
N ALA A 321 -67.13 -14.81 -46.22
CA ALA A 321 -67.02 -16.17 -46.74
C ALA A 321 -68.38 -16.88 -46.77
N LEU A 322 -68.63 -17.76 -47.75
CA LEU A 322 -69.39 -19.02 -47.67
C LEU A 322 -69.51 -19.66 -49.08
N VAL A 323 -70.01 -20.92 -49.14
CA VAL A 323 -70.43 -21.70 -50.34
C VAL A 323 -69.27 -22.08 -51.30
N LEU A 324 -68.80 -23.33 -51.44
CA LEU A 324 -69.38 -24.68 -51.64
C LEU A 324 -69.77 -25.03 -53.10
N GLN A 325 -69.50 -26.30 -53.44
CA GLN A 325 -70.01 -27.09 -54.59
C GLN A 325 -69.38 -26.86 -55.99
N ALA A 326 -69.24 -27.88 -56.86
CA ALA A 326 -69.14 -29.35 -56.67
C ALA A 326 -68.48 -30.01 -57.95
N PRO A 327 -68.80 -31.24 -58.47
CA PRO A 327 -67.75 -32.26 -58.70
C PRO A 327 -67.76 -32.95 -60.09
N SER A 328 -66.82 -33.89 -60.36
CA SER A 328 -67.13 -35.12 -61.15
C SER A 328 -66.01 -36.18 -61.27
N TRP A 329 -66.26 -37.38 -60.71
CA TRP A 329 -65.87 -38.74 -61.22
C TRP A 329 -64.35 -39.08 -61.22
N ALA A 330 -63.85 -40.34 -61.17
CA ALA A 330 -64.43 -41.69 -61.24
C ALA A 330 -63.68 -42.67 -60.25
N PRO A 331 -64.09 -43.96 -60.05
CA PRO A 331 -63.80 -44.72 -58.82
C PRO A 331 -62.75 -45.88 -58.89
N PHE A 332 -62.49 -46.47 -57.70
CA PHE A 332 -61.98 -47.84 -57.38
C PHE A 332 -61.91 -48.85 -58.57
N PHE A 333 -60.83 -49.62 -58.78
CA PHE A 333 -60.47 -50.77 -57.91
C PHE A 333 -59.03 -51.32 -58.16
N SER A 334 -58.33 -51.68 -57.07
CA SER A 334 -57.29 -52.73 -56.90
C SER A 334 -56.11 -52.98 -57.87
N SER A 335 -54.98 -53.35 -57.26
CA SER A 335 -53.97 -54.37 -57.69
C SER A 335 -52.62 -53.90 -58.25
N PHE A 336 -51.57 -54.50 -57.67
CA PHE A 336 -50.16 -54.51 -58.10
C PHE A 336 -49.43 -53.19 -58.41
N ARG A 337 -48.88 -52.58 -57.35
CA ARG A 337 -47.41 -52.35 -57.31
C ARG A 337 -46.86 -52.39 -55.88
N SER A 338 -46.18 -53.49 -55.55
CA SER A 338 -45.40 -53.64 -54.31
C SER A 338 -44.06 -52.89 -54.43
N SER A 339 -44.08 -51.57 -54.32
CA SER A 339 -42.86 -50.79 -54.04
C SER A 339 -42.66 -50.71 -52.53
N ARG A 340 -41.74 -51.52 -51.99
CA ARG A 340 -41.32 -51.42 -50.59
C ARG A 340 -40.70 -50.04 -50.34
N GLN A 341 -41.43 -49.13 -49.71
CA GLN A 341 -40.78 -48.11 -48.89
C GLN A 341 -40.17 -48.84 -47.70
N ILE A 342 -38.92 -49.26 -47.85
CA ILE A 342 -38.08 -49.63 -46.73
C ILE A 342 -37.88 -48.33 -45.95
N ALA A 343 -38.64 -48.17 -44.87
CA ALA A 343 -38.25 -47.26 -43.81
C ALA A 343 -36.88 -47.73 -43.32
N ARG A 344 -35.82 -47.06 -43.79
CA ARG A 344 -34.51 -47.20 -43.19
C ARG A 344 -34.63 -46.61 -41.79
N HIS A 345 -34.89 -47.48 -40.83
CA HIS A 345 -34.43 -47.25 -39.46
C HIS A 345 -32.91 -47.17 -39.54
N THR A 346 -32.40 -45.97 -39.81
CA THR A 346 -31.02 -45.61 -39.53
C THR A 346 -30.92 -45.65 -38.03
N THR A 347 -30.51 -46.79 -37.47
CA THR A 347 -30.34 -46.96 -36.03
C THR A 347 -29.22 -46.04 -35.59
N THR A 348 -29.58 -44.83 -35.12
CA THR A 348 -28.62 -43.83 -34.66
C THR A 348 -27.80 -44.43 -33.52
N GLN A 349 -26.53 -44.70 -33.79
CA GLN A 349 -25.66 -45.32 -32.79
C GLN A 349 -25.34 -44.26 -31.74
N THR A 350 -26.12 -44.28 -30.66
CA THR A 350 -25.89 -43.42 -29.50
C THR A 350 -24.56 -43.85 -28.87
N PRO A 351 -23.53 -42.99 -28.85
CA PRO A 351 -22.20 -43.38 -28.40
C PRO A 351 -22.21 -43.63 -26.88
N HIS A 352 -21.30 -44.49 -26.40
CA HIS A 352 -21.28 -44.91 -24.99
C HIS A 352 -21.06 -43.77 -23.98
N ASN A 353 -20.58 -42.60 -24.44
CA ASN A 353 -20.41 -41.37 -23.65
C ASN A 353 -21.52 -40.32 -23.88
N ALA A 354 -22.59 -40.63 -24.62
CA ALA A 354 -23.66 -39.68 -24.94
C ALA A 354 -24.24 -38.97 -23.70
N GLU A 355 -24.48 -39.70 -22.61
CA GLU A 355 -25.00 -39.13 -21.36
C GLU A 355 -23.99 -38.19 -20.69
N ALA A 356 -22.69 -38.46 -20.80
CA ALA A 356 -21.63 -37.57 -20.32
C ALA A 356 -21.52 -36.30 -21.18
N ILE A 357 -21.72 -36.41 -22.50
CA ILE A 357 -21.80 -35.27 -23.41
C ILE A 357 -23.00 -34.38 -23.05
N LEU A 358 -24.19 -34.97 -22.87
CA LEU A 358 -25.40 -34.22 -22.50
C LEU A 358 -25.27 -33.54 -21.14
N ARG A 359 -24.74 -34.24 -20.11
CA ARG A 359 -24.47 -33.64 -18.79
C ARG A 359 -23.44 -32.51 -18.86
N HIS A 360 -22.40 -32.65 -19.69
CA HIS A 360 -21.43 -31.55 -19.93
C HIS A 360 -22.10 -30.35 -20.58
N CYS A 361 -22.85 -30.54 -21.67
CA CYS A 361 -23.57 -29.49 -22.39
C CYS A 361 -24.60 -28.75 -21.51
N ALA A 362 -25.33 -29.47 -20.65
CA ALA A 362 -26.19 -28.88 -19.64
C ALA A 362 -25.40 -28.01 -18.65
N SER A 363 -24.24 -28.49 -18.17
CA SER A 363 -23.39 -27.75 -17.23
C SER A 363 -22.93 -26.39 -17.78
N LEU A 364 -22.72 -26.26 -19.10
CA LEU A 364 -22.32 -25.00 -19.76
C LEU A 364 -23.34 -23.86 -19.59
N ARG A 365 -24.60 -24.20 -19.26
CA ARG A 365 -25.72 -23.25 -19.09
C ARG A 365 -26.02 -22.94 -17.62
N THR A 366 -25.32 -23.56 -16.67
CA THR A 366 -25.48 -23.29 -15.24
C THR A 366 -24.97 -21.91 -14.85
N VAL A 367 -25.75 -21.19 -14.04
CA VAL A 367 -25.34 -19.93 -13.41
C VAL A 367 -24.63 -20.26 -12.08
N PRO A 368 -23.45 -19.70 -11.79
CA PRO A 368 -22.80 -19.94 -10.51
C PRO A 368 -23.48 -19.24 -9.32
N GLY A 369 -23.45 -19.88 -8.15
CA GLY A 369 -24.02 -19.36 -6.91
C GLY A 369 -24.13 -20.42 -5.80
N PRO A 370 -24.68 -20.07 -4.64
CA PRO A 370 -25.08 -21.04 -3.62
C PRO A 370 -26.34 -21.83 -4.03
N PRO A 371 -26.50 -23.08 -3.57
CA PRO A 371 -27.80 -23.74 -3.43
C PRO A 371 -28.79 -22.91 -2.59
N GLU A 372 -30.10 -23.12 -2.79
CA GLU A 372 -31.14 -22.37 -2.06
C GLU A 372 -31.13 -22.65 -0.54
N ASP A 373 -30.77 -23.88 -0.15
CA ASP A 373 -30.68 -24.38 1.23
C ASP A 373 -29.32 -24.08 1.89
N PHE A 374 -28.38 -23.37 1.24
CA PHE A 374 -26.99 -23.23 1.68
C PHE A 374 -26.83 -22.72 3.14
N LEU A 375 -27.77 -21.92 3.64
CA LEU A 375 -27.71 -21.36 4.99
C LEU A 375 -28.23 -22.33 6.08
N GLU A 376 -28.95 -23.39 5.71
CA GLU A 376 -29.51 -24.38 6.64
C GLU A 376 -28.46 -25.43 7.09
N ARG A 377 -27.22 -25.32 6.57
CA ARG A 377 -26.14 -26.30 6.76
C ARG A 377 -25.70 -26.49 8.22
N ASP A 378 -25.71 -27.75 8.66
CA ASP A 378 -25.32 -28.17 10.02
C ASP A 378 -23.79 -28.15 10.28
N SER A 379 -22.96 -27.84 9.29
CA SER A 379 -21.50 -27.69 9.41
C SER A 379 -20.93 -26.84 8.27
N SER A 380 -19.80 -26.17 8.52
CA SER A 380 -18.95 -25.66 7.45
C SER A 380 -18.30 -26.83 6.69
N ASP A 381 -18.09 -26.66 5.39
CA ASP A 381 -17.21 -27.47 4.54
C ASP A 381 -15.72 -27.28 4.91
N ARG A 382 -15.40 -26.22 5.67
CA ARG A 382 -14.06 -25.89 6.17
C ARG A 382 -13.87 -26.16 7.68
N PHE A 383 -14.81 -26.87 8.32
CA PHE A 383 -14.74 -27.17 9.75
C PHE A 383 -13.61 -28.16 10.08
N GLU A 384 -12.67 -27.74 10.94
CA GLU A 384 -11.61 -28.59 11.47
C GLU A 384 -12.13 -29.40 12.68
N PRO A 385 -12.15 -30.76 12.62
CA PRO A 385 -12.64 -31.59 13.72
C PRO A 385 -11.88 -31.35 15.03
N GLY A 386 -12.61 -31.19 16.13
CA GLY A 386 -12.03 -30.86 17.44
C GLY A 386 -11.96 -29.35 17.74
N THR A 387 -12.32 -28.48 16.79
CA THR A 387 -12.59 -27.07 17.09
C THR A 387 -13.80 -26.97 18.02
N ARG A 388 -13.60 -26.34 19.17
CA ARG A 388 -14.64 -26.13 20.19
C ARG A 388 -15.59 -25.00 19.79
N ALA A 389 -16.80 -24.99 20.35
CA ALA A 389 -17.71 -23.86 20.15
C ALA A 389 -17.15 -22.60 20.85
N THR A 390 -17.50 -21.41 20.37
CA THR A 390 -17.17 -20.14 21.04
C THR A 390 -18.42 -19.29 21.19
N LEU A 391 -18.75 -18.89 22.42
CA LEU A 391 -19.81 -17.95 22.74
C LEU A 391 -19.18 -16.61 23.13
N ILE A 392 -19.22 -15.64 22.21
CA ILE A 392 -18.82 -14.26 22.47
C ILE A 392 -20.03 -13.55 23.08
N LYS A 393 -19.88 -12.98 24.27
CA LYS A 393 -20.97 -12.38 25.04
C LYS A 393 -20.91 -10.87 25.08
N ASN A 394 -22.07 -10.24 25.23
CA ASN A 394 -22.20 -8.81 25.50
C ASN A 394 -21.41 -7.99 24.46
N VAL A 395 -21.79 -8.12 23.19
CA VAL A 395 -21.18 -7.45 22.04
C VAL A 395 -22.09 -6.35 21.49
N THR A 396 -21.46 -5.36 20.85
CA THR A 396 -22.12 -4.51 19.85
C THR A 396 -21.75 -5.03 18.47
N LEU A 397 -22.66 -5.77 17.85
CA LEU A 397 -22.43 -6.53 16.62
C LEU A 397 -22.82 -5.72 15.40
N TRP A 398 -21.86 -5.34 14.57
CA TRP A 398 -22.11 -4.85 13.23
C TRP A 398 -22.19 -6.06 12.28
N THR A 399 -23.33 -6.27 11.61
CA THR A 399 -23.56 -7.54 10.85
C THR A 399 -23.13 -7.48 9.39
N GLY A 400 -22.90 -6.28 8.84
CA GLY A 400 -22.67 -6.06 7.41
C GLY A 400 -23.91 -6.17 6.52
N ALA A 401 -25.07 -6.57 7.08
CA ALA A 401 -26.33 -6.58 6.37
C ALA A 401 -26.86 -5.15 6.12
N ARG A 402 -27.86 -5.03 5.23
CA ARG A 402 -28.56 -3.76 4.90
C ARG A 402 -27.60 -2.61 4.58
N ASN A 403 -26.62 -2.83 3.70
CA ASN A 403 -25.55 -1.87 3.37
C ASN A 403 -24.76 -1.36 4.58
N GLY A 404 -24.53 -2.23 5.58
CA GLY A 404 -23.78 -1.89 6.78
C GLY A 404 -24.56 -1.10 7.83
N THR A 405 -25.89 -1.01 7.73
CA THR A 405 -26.73 -0.25 8.68
C THR A 405 -27.29 -1.08 9.83
N GLU A 406 -27.13 -2.40 9.79
CA GLU A 406 -27.62 -3.30 10.84
C GLU A 406 -26.59 -3.47 11.97
N VAL A 407 -27.00 -3.08 13.17
CA VAL A 407 -26.30 -3.31 14.44
C VAL A 407 -27.22 -4.10 15.38
N VAL A 408 -26.69 -5.11 16.06
CA VAL A 408 -27.39 -5.97 17.02
C VAL A 408 -26.62 -5.98 18.34
N HIS A 409 -27.33 -5.92 19.47
CA HIS A 409 -26.73 -6.08 20.79
C HIS A 409 -27.10 -7.44 21.39
N GLY A 410 -26.14 -8.12 22.03
CA GLY A 410 -26.35 -9.43 22.65
C GLY A 410 -25.10 -10.31 22.63
N ASP A 411 -25.27 -11.59 22.32
CA ASP A 411 -24.22 -12.60 22.23
C ASP A 411 -24.07 -13.09 20.76
N VAL A 412 -22.97 -13.80 20.45
CA VAL A 412 -22.73 -14.52 19.18
C VAL A 412 -22.20 -15.91 19.47
N LEU A 413 -22.83 -16.95 18.91
CA LEU A 413 -22.38 -18.34 19.03
C LEU A 413 -21.76 -18.83 17.71
N LEU A 414 -20.50 -19.26 17.78
CA LEU A 414 -19.74 -19.88 16.71
C LEU A 414 -19.63 -21.38 16.99
N ASP A 415 -20.02 -22.24 16.05
CA ASP A 415 -19.91 -23.70 16.18
C ASP A 415 -19.87 -24.41 14.82
N ARG A 416 -19.09 -25.48 14.73
CA ARG A 416 -18.78 -26.23 13.50
C ARG A 416 -18.37 -25.33 12.33
N GLY A 417 -17.56 -24.33 12.65
CA GLY A 417 -17.03 -23.33 11.71
C GLY A 417 -18.04 -22.33 11.16
N LEU A 418 -19.26 -22.26 11.71
CA LEU A 418 -20.33 -21.34 11.27
C LEU A 418 -20.85 -20.46 12.41
N VAL A 419 -21.38 -19.30 12.03
CA VAL A 419 -22.22 -18.48 12.90
C VAL A 419 -23.54 -19.22 13.12
N ARG A 420 -23.90 -19.52 14.37
CA ARG A 420 -25.10 -20.29 14.73
C ARG A 420 -26.23 -19.49 15.30
N SER A 421 -25.92 -18.47 16.09
CA SER A 421 -26.94 -17.50 16.50
C SER A 421 -26.31 -16.18 16.94
N ILE A 422 -27.15 -15.14 16.93
CA ILE A 422 -26.82 -13.73 17.12
C ILE A 422 -27.90 -13.10 18.00
N GLY A 423 -27.52 -12.21 18.93
CA GLY A 423 -28.45 -11.49 19.79
C GLY A 423 -28.78 -12.28 21.05
N HIS A 424 -30.05 -12.65 21.28
CA HIS A 424 -30.43 -13.41 22.47
C HIS A 424 -30.29 -14.92 22.23
N ILE A 425 -29.23 -15.53 22.79
CA ILE A 425 -28.90 -16.94 22.57
C ILE A 425 -29.33 -17.79 23.79
N PRO A 426 -30.34 -18.67 23.67
CA PRO A 426 -30.79 -19.50 24.78
C PRO A 426 -29.70 -20.46 25.28
N ARG A 427 -29.57 -20.60 26.60
CA ARG A 427 -28.56 -21.46 27.24
C ARG A 427 -28.55 -22.91 26.72
N ALA A 428 -29.70 -23.43 26.31
CA ALA A 428 -29.82 -24.77 25.73
C ALA A 428 -29.00 -24.98 24.44
N LEU A 429 -28.68 -23.91 23.69
CA LEU A 429 -27.90 -24.03 22.44
C LEU A 429 -26.40 -24.29 22.67
N TYR A 430 -25.88 -24.05 23.88
CA TYR A 430 -24.45 -24.17 24.18
C TYR A 430 -24.10 -24.91 25.48
N VAL A 431 -25.05 -25.19 26.37
CA VAL A 431 -24.76 -25.82 27.68
C VAL A 431 -24.26 -27.26 27.58
N ASP A 432 -24.73 -28.01 26.57
CA ASP A 432 -24.34 -29.40 26.30
C ASP A 432 -23.15 -29.50 25.30
N ARG A 433 -22.45 -28.38 25.07
CA ARG A 433 -21.33 -28.27 24.13
C ARG A 433 -20.07 -27.80 24.86
N ASP A 434 -18.92 -28.38 24.52
CA ASP A 434 -17.62 -27.83 24.94
C ASP A 434 -17.43 -26.47 24.26
N THR A 435 -17.62 -25.40 25.04
CA THR A 435 -17.81 -24.03 24.56
C THR A 435 -16.91 -23.08 25.34
N ASP A 436 -15.99 -22.42 24.64
CA ASP A 436 -15.26 -21.27 25.19
C ASP A 436 -16.20 -20.07 25.32
N VAL A 437 -16.12 -19.33 26.43
CA VAL A 437 -16.93 -18.15 26.67
C VAL A 437 -16.03 -16.93 26.78
N VAL A 438 -16.26 -15.94 25.92
CA VAL A 438 -15.51 -14.68 25.87
C VAL A 438 -16.47 -13.53 26.16
N ASP A 439 -16.30 -12.81 27.27
CA ASP A 439 -17.05 -11.57 27.51
C ASP A 439 -16.35 -10.41 26.78
N ALA A 440 -17.10 -9.72 25.90
CA ALA A 440 -16.61 -8.58 25.15
C ALA A 440 -16.79 -7.24 25.88
N HIS A 441 -17.56 -7.20 26.98
CA HIS A 441 -17.84 -6.01 27.78
C HIS A 441 -18.44 -4.83 26.99
N GLY A 442 -19.32 -5.11 26.01
CA GLY A 442 -19.99 -4.15 25.14
C GLY A 442 -19.23 -3.83 23.83
N ALA A 443 -18.00 -4.32 23.68
CA ALA A 443 -17.11 -3.98 22.57
C ALA A 443 -17.64 -4.42 21.19
N TRP A 444 -17.09 -3.78 20.16
CA TRP A 444 -17.50 -3.97 18.77
C TRP A 444 -17.04 -5.31 18.20
N VAL A 445 -17.95 -5.96 17.47
CA VAL A 445 -17.68 -7.15 16.67
C VAL A 445 -18.13 -6.93 15.22
N THR A 446 -17.29 -7.34 14.28
CA THR A 446 -17.55 -7.28 12.83
C THR A 446 -17.36 -8.65 12.18
N PRO A 447 -17.84 -8.87 10.93
CA PRO A 447 -17.30 -9.93 10.10
C PRO A 447 -15.79 -9.78 9.94
N GLY A 448 -15.12 -10.88 9.57
CA GLY A 448 -13.77 -10.84 9.03
C GLY A 448 -13.66 -9.93 7.82
N LEU A 449 -12.58 -9.15 7.73
CA LEU A 449 -12.36 -8.24 6.62
C LEU A 449 -11.98 -9.04 5.36
N VAL A 450 -12.43 -8.55 4.20
CA VAL A 450 -12.29 -9.21 2.90
C VAL A 450 -11.53 -8.31 1.93
N ASP A 451 -10.30 -8.69 1.59
CA ASP A 451 -9.46 -7.99 0.61
C ASP A 451 -9.82 -8.46 -0.81
N LEU A 452 -10.20 -7.54 -1.72
CA LEU A 452 -10.55 -7.89 -3.11
C LEU A 452 -9.35 -7.85 -4.07
N ASN A 453 -8.18 -7.35 -3.63
CA ASN A 453 -7.07 -7.09 -4.56
C ASN A 453 -5.72 -7.24 -3.83
N THR A 454 -5.15 -8.45 -3.83
CA THR A 454 -3.88 -8.74 -3.18
C THR A 454 -2.97 -9.68 -3.96
N HIS A 455 -1.66 -9.54 -3.74
CA HIS A 455 -0.62 -10.46 -4.17
C HIS A 455 0.04 -11.20 -2.98
N ILE A 456 -0.61 -11.20 -1.80
CA ILE A 456 -0.24 -12.07 -0.66
C ILE A 456 -0.05 -13.53 -1.14
N GLY A 457 1.03 -14.16 -0.70
CA GLY A 457 1.46 -15.50 -1.13
C GLY A 457 2.13 -15.57 -2.50
N LEU A 458 2.03 -14.54 -3.35
CA LEU A 458 2.74 -14.42 -4.64
C LEU A 458 3.97 -13.50 -4.55
N ILE A 459 3.94 -12.53 -3.64
CA ILE A 459 5.09 -11.72 -3.22
C ILE A 459 5.23 -11.95 -1.71
N SER A 460 5.87 -13.06 -1.35
CA SER A 460 5.97 -13.47 0.07
C SER A 460 6.81 -12.47 0.87
N ALA A 461 6.44 -12.22 2.12
CA ALA A 461 7.25 -11.47 3.07
C ALA A 461 8.21 -12.39 3.86
N PRO A 462 9.48 -11.99 4.07
CA PRO A 462 10.19 -10.91 3.38
C PRO A 462 10.45 -11.25 1.91
N ALA A 463 10.38 -10.24 1.02
CA ALA A 463 10.49 -10.48 -0.42
C ALA A 463 11.88 -11.02 -0.83
N MET A 464 11.87 -12.02 -1.71
CA MET A 464 13.04 -12.76 -2.18
C MET A 464 12.87 -13.12 -3.66
N ALA A 465 13.93 -13.00 -4.47
CA ALA A 465 13.89 -13.16 -5.93
C ALA A 465 13.32 -14.49 -6.46
N GLY A 466 13.33 -15.55 -5.63
CA GLY A 466 12.80 -16.88 -5.92
C GLY A 466 11.44 -17.18 -5.28
N ALA A 467 10.70 -16.14 -4.89
CA ALA A 467 9.32 -16.19 -4.38
C ALA A 467 8.55 -14.93 -4.85
N LEU A 468 8.68 -14.63 -6.14
CA LEU A 468 8.05 -13.52 -6.86
C LEU A 468 7.27 -14.10 -8.05
N ASP A 469 6.09 -14.63 -7.76
CA ASP A 469 5.29 -15.47 -8.67
C ASP A 469 3.99 -14.76 -9.11
N TYR A 470 4.00 -13.41 -9.11
CA TYR A 470 2.81 -12.58 -9.29
C TYR A 470 2.50 -12.18 -10.75
N SER A 471 3.51 -12.07 -11.62
CA SER A 471 3.36 -11.68 -13.05
C SER A 471 4.24 -12.55 -13.95
N SER A 472 3.98 -12.57 -15.26
CA SER A 472 4.75 -13.40 -16.21
C SER A 472 5.16 -12.64 -17.46
N SER A 473 6.47 -12.61 -17.75
CA SER A 473 7.03 -11.92 -18.92
C SER A 473 6.65 -12.54 -20.28
N HIS A 474 5.94 -13.67 -20.31
CA HIS A 474 5.71 -14.49 -21.50
C HIS A 474 4.64 -13.97 -22.48
N GLY A 475 3.93 -12.87 -22.19
CA GLY A 475 3.05 -12.21 -23.15
C GLY A 475 1.90 -11.42 -22.51
N PRO A 476 1.18 -10.58 -23.28
CA PRO A 476 0.10 -9.76 -22.73
C PRO A 476 -1.16 -10.56 -22.35
N ILE A 477 -1.42 -11.71 -22.97
CA ILE A 477 -2.66 -12.48 -22.83
C ILE A 477 -2.35 -13.89 -22.33
N LEU A 478 -2.55 -14.13 -21.03
CA LEU A 478 -2.20 -15.38 -20.34
C LEU A 478 -3.36 -15.98 -19.48
N PRO A 479 -4.63 -16.03 -19.96
CA PRO A 479 -5.80 -16.47 -19.17
C PRO A 479 -5.74 -17.90 -18.57
N TRP A 480 -4.83 -18.75 -19.05
CA TRP A 480 -4.61 -20.10 -18.52
C TRP A 480 -3.71 -20.16 -17.27
N LEU A 481 -2.99 -19.07 -16.94
CA LEU A 481 -2.25 -19.00 -15.68
C LEU A 481 -3.21 -18.87 -14.50
N ARG A 482 -2.75 -19.28 -13.31
CA ARG A 482 -3.58 -19.39 -12.10
C ARG A 482 -2.72 -19.03 -10.89
N THR A 483 -3.17 -18.10 -10.04
CA THR A 483 -2.38 -17.71 -8.85
C THR A 483 -2.13 -18.86 -7.88
N ILE A 484 -3.03 -19.85 -7.83
CA ILE A 484 -2.90 -21.03 -6.99
C ILE A 484 -1.65 -21.89 -7.30
N ASP A 485 -1.10 -21.79 -8.51
CA ASP A 485 0.10 -22.53 -8.93
C ASP A 485 1.40 -21.88 -8.39
N GLY A 486 1.35 -20.61 -7.97
CA GLY A 486 2.46 -19.87 -7.33
C GLY A 486 2.21 -19.48 -5.87
N PHE A 487 1.05 -19.84 -5.29
CA PHE A 487 0.63 -19.38 -3.97
C PHE A 487 1.39 -20.07 -2.82
N ASN A 488 2.38 -19.37 -2.25
CA ASN A 488 3.19 -19.83 -1.14
C ASN A 488 2.45 -19.71 0.21
N THR A 489 2.23 -20.84 0.89
CA THR A 489 1.57 -20.92 2.21
C THR A 489 2.49 -20.59 3.40
N HIS A 490 3.77 -20.26 3.16
CA HIS A 490 4.77 -19.91 4.17
C HIS A 490 5.09 -18.40 4.23
N ASP A 491 4.22 -17.57 3.65
CA ASP A 491 4.34 -16.11 3.66
C ASP A 491 3.98 -15.53 5.05
N ASP A 492 4.91 -14.80 5.67
CA ASP A 492 4.70 -14.17 6.98
C ASP A 492 3.64 -13.04 6.91
N ALA A 493 3.33 -12.49 5.72
CA ALA A 493 2.27 -11.51 5.53
C ALA A 493 0.88 -12.03 5.95
N PHE A 494 0.65 -13.35 5.93
CA PHE A 494 -0.62 -13.94 6.36
C PHE A 494 -0.90 -13.60 7.83
N ALA A 495 0.10 -13.73 8.71
CA ALA A 495 -0.04 -13.43 10.13
C ALA A 495 -0.22 -11.93 10.38
N LEU A 496 0.43 -11.09 9.58
CA LEU A 496 0.28 -9.63 9.64
C LEU A 496 -1.12 -9.18 9.21
N ALA A 497 -1.64 -9.70 8.09
CA ALA A 497 -2.97 -9.36 7.59
C ALA A 497 -4.08 -9.84 8.54
N VAL A 498 -3.98 -11.07 9.08
CA VAL A 498 -4.92 -11.59 10.09
C VAL A 498 -4.87 -10.78 11.40
N ALA A 499 -3.69 -10.28 11.80
CA ALA A 499 -3.55 -9.34 12.92
C ALA A 499 -4.16 -7.94 12.66
N GLY A 500 -4.57 -7.65 11.42
CA GLY A 500 -5.40 -6.49 11.04
C GLY A 500 -6.89 -6.81 10.91
N GLY A 501 -7.31 -8.04 11.19
CA GLY A 501 -8.69 -8.51 11.03
C GLY A 501 -9.04 -9.04 9.64
N VAL A 502 -8.08 -9.10 8.70
CA VAL A 502 -8.31 -9.66 7.36
C VAL A 502 -8.35 -11.18 7.43
N THR A 503 -9.51 -11.77 7.12
CA THR A 503 -9.70 -13.24 7.18
C THR A 503 -9.66 -13.90 5.82
N THR A 504 -10.15 -13.19 4.79
CA THR A 504 -10.30 -13.69 3.42
C THR A 504 -9.71 -12.69 2.43
N VAL A 505 -9.06 -13.19 1.37
CA VAL A 505 -8.49 -12.35 0.32
C VAL A 505 -8.71 -12.93 -1.09
N GLN A 506 -8.78 -12.08 -2.11
CA GLN A 506 -8.68 -12.47 -3.53
C GLN A 506 -7.22 -12.35 -4.00
N VAL A 507 -6.56 -13.50 -4.15
CA VAL A 507 -5.18 -13.56 -4.66
C VAL A 507 -5.20 -13.41 -6.18
N VAL A 508 -4.80 -12.24 -6.68
CA VAL A 508 -4.80 -11.89 -8.11
C VAL A 508 -3.37 -11.84 -8.70
N PRO A 509 -3.21 -12.15 -10.00
CA PRO A 509 -2.00 -11.80 -10.75
C PRO A 509 -1.76 -10.28 -10.76
N GLY A 510 -0.53 -9.87 -11.00
CA GLY A 510 -0.16 -8.47 -11.20
C GLY A 510 -0.64 -7.87 -12.53
N SER A 511 -0.53 -6.55 -12.62
CA SER A 511 -1.03 -5.76 -13.76
C SER A 511 -0.08 -5.64 -14.97
N GLU A 512 1.07 -6.33 -14.97
CA GLU A 512 2.04 -6.28 -16.08
C GLU A 512 1.47 -6.91 -17.38
N ASN A 513 0.51 -7.83 -17.22
CA ASN A 513 -0.15 -8.54 -18.28
C ASN A 513 -1.57 -8.00 -18.50
N VAL A 514 -1.97 -7.82 -19.77
CA VAL A 514 -3.31 -7.35 -20.16
C VAL A 514 -4.42 -8.32 -19.70
N ILE A 515 -4.13 -9.62 -19.73
CA ILE A 515 -4.85 -10.66 -18.98
C ILE A 515 -3.81 -11.51 -18.25
N GLY A 516 -3.63 -11.29 -16.95
CA GLY A 516 -2.59 -11.97 -16.15
C GLY A 516 -2.93 -13.41 -15.77
N GLY A 517 -4.21 -13.76 -15.71
CA GLY A 517 -4.66 -15.12 -15.40
C GLY A 517 -5.82 -15.17 -14.41
N GLN A 518 -6.08 -16.38 -13.92
CA GLN A 518 -7.15 -16.69 -12.99
C GLN A 518 -6.73 -16.41 -11.54
N ALA A 519 -7.63 -15.76 -10.81
CA ALA A 519 -7.49 -15.42 -9.39
C ALA A 519 -8.27 -16.40 -8.50
N PHE A 520 -7.97 -16.41 -7.21
CA PHE A 520 -8.58 -17.34 -6.26
C PHE A 520 -8.91 -16.66 -4.91
N MET A 521 -10.06 -17.01 -4.34
CA MET A 521 -10.46 -16.59 -2.99
C MET A 521 -9.90 -17.56 -1.96
N VAL A 522 -9.14 -17.06 -0.98
CA VAL A 522 -8.51 -17.87 0.08
C VAL A 522 -8.80 -17.31 1.47
N LYS A 523 -8.89 -18.17 2.47
CA LYS A 523 -8.84 -17.78 3.87
C LYS A 523 -7.42 -17.88 4.41
N LEU A 524 -6.97 -16.88 5.17
CA LEU A 524 -5.57 -16.77 5.63
C LEU A 524 -5.22 -17.69 6.83
N ARG A 525 -6.17 -18.53 7.29
CA ARG A 525 -5.95 -19.53 8.35
C ARG A 525 -4.99 -20.63 7.90
N LYS A 526 -4.04 -20.99 8.76
CA LYS A 526 -3.20 -22.19 8.58
C LYS A 526 -4.03 -23.47 8.71
N THR A 527 -3.96 -24.34 7.71
CA THR A 527 -4.70 -25.60 7.62
C THR A 527 -3.88 -26.79 8.09
N SER A 528 -4.54 -27.91 8.42
CA SER A 528 -3.85 -29.14 8.84
C SER A 528 -3.13 -29.84 7.69
N GLU A 529 -3.63 -29.73 6.45
CA GLU A 529 -3.00 -30.27 5.23
C GLU A 529 -1.83 -29.41 4.73
N ARG A 530 -1.79 -28.12 5.08
CA ARG A 530 -0.72 -27.16 4.72
C ARG A 530 -0.54 -26.93 3.21
N THR A 531 -1.60 -27.15 2.42
CA THR A 531 -1.58 -26.97 0.95
C THR A 531 -2.29 -25.68 0.53
N SER A 532 -1.87 -25.08 -0.58
CA SER A 532 -2.55 -23.93 -1.19
C SER A 532 -4.04 -24.23 -1.46
N THR A 533 -4.35 -25.40 -2.02
CA THR A 533 -5.72 -25.86 -2.29
C THR A 533 -6.61 -25.92 -1.04
N SER A 534 -6.07 -26.31 0.13
CA SER A 534 -6.85 -26.36 1.39
C SER A 534 -7.26 -24.98 1.93
N MET A 535 -6.64 -23.90 1.46
CA MET A 535 -6.98 -22.52 1.86
C MET A 535 -8.08 -21.90 0.98
N LEU A 536 -8.44 -22.55 -0.15
CA LEU A 536 -9.44 -22.07 -1.09
C LEU A 536 -10.87 -22.03 -0.50
N ILE A 537 -11.63 -21.01 -0.88
CA ILE A 537 -13.09 -20.96 -0.74
C ILE A 537 -13.70 -21.44 -2.05
N GLU A 538 -14.65 -22.38 -1.98
CA GLU A 538 -15.37 -22.96 -3.14
C GLU A 538 -14.44 -23.34 -4.33
N PRO A 539 -13.40 -24.16 -4.08
CA PRO A 539 -12.41 -24.51 -5.12
C PRO A 539 -13.09 -25.07 -6.38
N PRO A 540 -12.64 -24.67 -7.60
CA PRO A 540 -13.11 -25.26 -8.84
C PRO A 540 -12.95 -26.78 -8.85
N TYR A 541 -13.97 -27.48 -9.36
CA TYR A 541 -14.07 -28.95 -9.40
C TYR A 541 -12.79 -29.63 -9.95
N ALA A 542 -12.14 -29.02 -10.95
CA ALA A 542 -10.90 -29.52 -11.54
C ALA A 542 -9.66 -29.52 -10.62
N LEU A 543 -9.65 -28.75 -9.52
CA LEU A 543 -8.50 -28.65 -8.60
C LEU A 543 -8.57 -29.61 -7.41
N ASN A 544 -9.77 -30.03 -7.00
CA ASN A 544 -9.96 -30.95 -5.86
C ASN A 544 -10.43 -32.36 -6.27
N GLY A 545 -10.57 -32.63 -7.58
CA GLY A 545 -11.01 -33.92 -8.11
C GLY A 545 -12.50 -34.23 -7.89
N SER A 546 -13.27 -33.28 -7.34
CA SER A 546 -14.74 -33.41 -7.28
C SER A 546 -15.34 -33.21 -8.68
N LYS A 547 -16.54 -33.72 -8.91
CA LYS A 547 -17.25 -33.58 -10.19
C LYS A 547 -18.32 -32.50 -10.08
N PRO A 548 -18.58 -31.71 -11.13
CA PRO A 548 -19.79 -30.90 -11.20
C PRO A 548 -21.02 -31.80 -11.03
N ASP A 549 -21.88 -31.43 -10.09
CA ASP A 549 -23.21 -32.02 -9.95
C ASP A 549 -24.16 -31.21 -10.84
N PRO A 550 -24.88 -31.81 -11.80
CA PRO A 550 -25.79 -31.08 -12.68
C PRO A 550 -27.01 -30.50 -11.97
N ASP A 551 -27.35 -31.01 -10.78
CA ASP A 551 -28.52 -30.56 -10.00
C ASP A 551 -28.15 -29.45 -9.00
N LEU A 552 -26.86 -29.06 -8.91
CA LEU A 552 -26.38 -27.95 -8.08
C LEU A 552 -25.83 -26.78 -8.93
N PRO A 553 -25.90 -25.53 -8.43
CA PRO A 553 -25.30 -24.38 -9.12
C PRO A 553 -23.77 -24.49 -9.27
N GLY A 554 -23.23 -23.77 -10.27
CA GLY A 554 -21.79 -23.70 -10.50
C GLY A 554 -21.04 -22.93 -9.40
N ARG A 555 -19.71 -23.08 -9.35
CA ARG A 555 -18.83 -22.29 -8.49
C ARG A 555 -18.26 -21.11 -9.25
N TRP A 556 -18.08 -19.96 -8.60
CA TRP A 556 -17.50 -18.77 -9.23
C TRP A 556 -16.02 -19.00 -9.57
N ARG A 557 -15.66 -18.63 -10.80
CA ARG A 557 -14.27 -18.43 -11.22
C ARG A 557 -13.91 -16.94 -11.18
N TYR A 558 -12.63 -16.62 -11.10
CA TYR A 558 -12.15 -15.24 -11.06
C TYR A 558 -11.03 -15.04 -12.08
N LEU A 559 -10.97 -13.88 -12.72
CA LEU A 559 -9.96 -13.56 -13.74
C LEU A 559 -9.53 -12.10 -13.59
N MET A 560 -8.23 -11.85 -13.60
CA MET A 560 -7.65 -10.50 -13.54
C MET A 560 -7.24 -10.00 -14.93
N GLN A 561 -7.56 -8.75 -15.21
CA GLN A 561 -7.18 -8.03 -16.43
C GLN A 561 -6.65 -6.63 -16.07
N ALA A 562 -5.78 -6.08 -16.91
CA ALA A 562 -5.20 -4.76 -16.69
C ALA A 562 -5.07 -3.96 -18.00
N CYS A 563 -4.99 -2.64 -17.87
CA CYS A 563 -4.73 -1.74 -18.99
C CYS A 563 -3.97 -0.49 -18.55
N GLY A 564 -3.95 0.57 -19.39
CA GLY A 564 -3.28 1.83 -19.08
C GLY A 564 -1.78 1.70 -18.79
N GLU A 565 -1.41 2.16 -17.60
CA GLU A 565 -0.09 2.24 -16.98
C GLU A 565 0.77 0.98 -17.16
N SER A 566 0.30 -0.07 -16.51
CA SER A 566 1.09 -1.24 -16.15
C SER A 566 1.45 -2.14 -17.33
N VAL A 567 0.68 -2.08 -18.41
CA VAL A 567 0.83 -2.99 -19.57
C VAL A 567 1.69 -2.42 -20.71
N LYS A 568 2.29 -1.24 -20.53
CA LYS A 568 3.17 -0.57 -21.51
C LYS A 568 4.34 -1.44 -22.00
N GLY A 569 4.76 -2.45 -21.23
CA GLY A 569 5.78 -3.42 -21.65
C GLY A 569 5.44 -4.20 -22.92
N TYR A 570 4.16 -4.27 -23.29
CA TYR A 570 3.65 -4.95 -24.49
C TYR A 570 3.15 -4.01 -25.60
N GLY A 571 3.34 -2.69 -25.46
CA GLY A 571 2.95 -1.69 -26.47
C GLY A 571 2.28 -0.46 -25.87
N ASN A 572 1.26 0.06 -26.55
CA ASN A 572 0.45 1.20 -26.12
C ASN A 572 -1.03 0.82 -25.95
N ARG A 573 -1.88 1.75 -25.46
CA ARG A 573 -3.32 1.52 -25.24
C ARG A 573 -4.06 0.94 -26.45
N MET A 574 -3.66 1.26 -27.68
CA MET A 574 -4.23 0.64 -28.90
C MET A 574 -3.92 -0.85 -28.99
N ASP A 575 -2.68 -1.25 -28.67
CA ASP A 575 -2.22 -2.64 -28.68
C ASP A 575 -2.90 -3.44 -27.56
N THR A 576 -3.05 -2.85 -26.37
CA THR A 576 -3.82 -3.39 -25.23
C THR A 576 -5.26 -3.72 -25.63
N VAL A 577 -5.96 -2.75 -26.22
CA VAL A 577 -7.38 -2.90 -26.62
C VAL A 577 -7.53 -3.85 -27.81
N TRP A 578 -6.56 -3.91 -28.70
CA TRP A 578 -6.51 -4.93 -29.76
C TRP A 578 -6.26 -6.34 -29.21
N ALA A 579 -5.35 -6.50 -28.24
CA ALA A 579 -5.06 -7.78 -27.62
C ALA A 579 -6.28 -8.35 -26.88
N LEU A 580 -7.00 -7.53 -26.10
CA LEU A 580 -8.27 -7.91 -25.48
C LEU A 580 -9.32 -8.31 -26.54
N ARG A 581 -9.53 -7.48 -27.57
CA ARG A 581 -10.48 -7.78 -28.65
C ARG A 581 -10.16 -9.09 -29.38
N SER A 582 -8.89 -9.34 -29.67
CA SER A 582 -8.44 -10.56 -30.34
C SER A 582 -8.62 -11.79 -29.45
N ALA A 583 -8.31 -11.70 -28.16
CA ALA A 583 -8.48 -12.79 -27.20
C ALA A 583 -9.96 -13.17 -27.03
N TYR A 584 -10.85 -12.19 -26.87
CA TYR A 584 -12.29 -12.42 -26.78
C TYR A 584 -12.93 -12.86 -28.11
N ALA A 585 -12.35 -12.49 -29.26
CA ALA A 585 -12.81 -12.99 -30.56
C ALA A 585 -12.54 -14.49 -30.73
N GLU A 586 -11.35 -14.98 -30.33
CA GLU A 586 -11.06 -16.42 -30.38
C GLU A 586 -11.84 -17.19 -29.30
N ALA A 587 -11.98 -16.64 -28.09
CA ALA A 587 -12.85 -17.22 -27.06
C ALA A 587 -14.31 -17.33 -27.52
N ARG A 588 -14.83 -16.33 -28.24
CA ARG A 588 -16.15 -16.42 -28.89
C ARG A 588 -16.19 -17.54 -29.93
N ARG A 589 -15.15 -17.67 -30.76
CA ARG A 589 -15.06 -18.71 -31.79
C ARG A 589 -15.05 -20.13 -31.20
N VAL A 590 -14.40 -20.32 -30.05
CA VAL A 590 -14.44 -21.58 -29.28
C VAL A 590 -15.83 -21.81 -28.69
N ARG A 591 -16.41 -20.82 -27.99
CA ARG A 591 -17.76 -20.91 -27.40
C ARG A 591 -18.82 -21.28 -28.44
N ASP A 592 -18.81 -20.61 -29.59
CA ASP A 592 -19.83 -20.78 -30.63
C ASP A 592 -19.71 -22.18 -31.29
N ALA A 593 -18.50 -22.75 -31.35
CA ALA A 593 -18.30 -24.15 -31.76
C ALA A 593 -18.83 -25.15 -30.71
N GLN A 594 -18.64 -24.88 -29.42
CA GLN A 594 -19.19 -25.71 -28.33
C GLN A 594 -20.72 -25.72 -28.35
N ASP A 595 -21.32 -24.54 -28.52
CA ASP A 595 -22.77 -24.40 -28.56
C ASP A 595 -23.37 -25.13 -29.79
N ALA A 596 -22.69 -25.09 -30.95
CA ALA A 596 -23.06 -25.87 -32.13
C ALA A 596 -22.94 -27.39 -31.93
N PHE A 597 -21.85 -27.86 -31.30
CA PHE A 597 -21.67 -29.28 -30.96
C PHE A 597 -22.75 -29.76 -29.98
N CYS A 598 -23.00 -29.00 -28.91
CA CYS A 598 -24.02 -29.31 -27.91
C CYS A 598 -25.44 -29.31 -28.49
N MET A 599 -25.76 -28.36 -29.38
CA MET A 599 -27.05 -28.35 -30.09
C MET A 599 -27.27 -29.63 -30.92
N ARG A 600 -26.23 -30.18 -31.58
CA ARG A 600 -26.34 -31.46 -32.29
C ARG A 600 -26.50 -32.65 -31.35
N ALA A 601 -25.76 -32.67 -30.23
CA ALA A 601 -25.88 -33.72 -29.22
C ALA A 601 -27.27 -33.75 -28.57
N GLU A 602 -27.79 -32.58 -28.17
CA GLU A 602 -29.13 -32.41 -27.58
C GLU A 602 -30.25 -32.74 -28.57
N ALA A 603 -30.06 -32.48 -29.86
CA ALA A 603 -30.96 -32.92 -30.93
C ALA A 603 -30.86 -34.43 -31.26
N GLY A 604 -29.97 -35.18 -30.60
CA GLY A 604 -29.75 -36.61 -30.84
C GLY A 604 -29.08 -36.94 -32.18
N LEU A 605 -28.42 -35.97 -32.82
CA LEU A 605 -27.76 -36.09 -34.12
C LEU A 605 -26.38 -36.76 -34.00
N TRP A 606 -26.30 -37.86 -33.25
CA TRP A 606 -25.05 -38.52 -32.89
C TRP A 606 -24.17 -38.91 -34.09
N ASN A 607 -24.79 -39.27 -35.22
CA ASN A 607 -24.09 -39.60 -36.46
C ASN A 607 -23.35 -38.41 -37.10
N GLU A 608 -23.73 -37.16 -36.76
CA GLU A 608 -23.08 -35.93 -37.27
C GLU A 608 -21.87 -35.51 -36.41
N ILE A 609 -21.75 -36.06 -35.19
CA ILE A 609 -20.69 -35.75 -34.23
C ILE A 609 -19.88 -36.99 -33.80
N ALA A 610 -20.06 -38.13 -34.48
CA ALA A 610 -19.46 -39.41 -34.10
C ALA A 610 -17.93 -39.40 -34.16
N ASP A 611 -17.36 -38.68 -35.13
CA ASP A 611 -15.91 -38.49 -35.31
C ASP A 611 -15.43 -37.12 -34.78
N GLU A 612 -16.29 -36.34 -34.12
CA GLU A 612 -15.96 -35.03 -33.56
C GLU A 612 -15.63 -35.10 -32.06
N SER A 613 -14.49 -34.54 -31.65
CA SER A 613 -14.24 -34.20 -30.25
C SER A 613 -15.00 -32.92 -29.86
N TYR A 614 -15.49 -32.84 -28.63
CA TYR A 614 -15.99 -31.58 -28.07
C TYR A 614 -14.95 -30.46 -28.23
N PRO A 615 -15.30 -29.29 -28.82
CA PRO A 615 -14.32 -28.28 -29.20
C PRO A 615 -13.85 -27.46 -28.00
N GLU A 616 -12.67 -27.79 -27.50
CA GLU A 616 -12.08 -27.20 -26.30
C GLU A 616 -10.62 -26.81 -26.53
N ASP A 617 -10.22 -25.67 -25.96
CA ASP A 617 -8.83 -25.23 -25.85
C ASP A 617 -8.64 -24.67 -24.44
N LEU A 618 -7.83 -25.35 -23.64
CA LEU A 618 -7.54 -24.98 -22.25
C LEU A 618 -6.98 -23.56 -22.11
N ARG A 619 -6.40 -23.00 -23.18
CA ARG A 619 -5.93 -21.60 -23.22
C ARG A 619 -7.08 -20.60 -23.19
N TRP A 620 -8.20 -20.92 -23.79
CA TRP A 620 -9.34 -20.01 -23.95
C TRP A 620 -10.53 -20.34 -23.05
N GLU A 621 -10.53 -21.51 -22.41
CA GLU A 621 -11.56 -22.02 -21.50
C GLU A 621 -12.02 -20.98 -20.44
N ALA A 622 -11.09 -20.28 -19.77
CA ALA A 622 -11.44 -19.22 -18.83
C ALA A 622 -12.13 -18.00 -19.48
N LEU A 623 -11.78 -17.63 -20.72
CA LEU A 623 -12.44 -16.53 -21.46
C LEU A 623 -13.78 -16.97 -22.07
N VAL A 624 -13.93 -18.24 -22.44
CA VAL A 624 -15.23 -18.84 -22.79
C VAL A 624 -16.18 -18.71 -21.60
N ASP A 625 -15.72 -18.99 -20.38
CA ASP A 625 -16.52 -18.83 -19.17
C ASP A 625 -16.87 -17.37 -18.84
N VAL A 626 -15.99 -16.41 -19.15
CA VAL A 626 -16.33 -14.98 -19.11
C VAL A 626 -17.48 -14.67 -20.09
N LEU A 627 -17.43 -15.20 -21.32
CA LEU A 627 -18.49 -15.04 -22.33
C LEU A 627 -19.77 -15.83 -22.05
N ARG A 628 -19.74 -16.76 -21.07
CA ARG A 628 -20.90 -17.47 -20.50
C ARG A 628 -21.38 -16.83 -19.18
N GLY A 629 -20.72 -15.79 -18.68
CA GLY A 629 -21.06 -15.12 -17.42
C GLY A 629 -20.69 -15.88 -16.15
N ARG A 630 -19.83 -16.90 -16.24
CA ARG A 630 -19.45 -17.80 -15.12
C ARG A 630 -18.21 -17.34 -14.34
N VAL A 631 -17.61 -16.22 -14.73
CA VAL A 631 -16.38 -15.65 -14.16
C VAL A 631 -16.65 -14.24 -13.65
N LYS A 632 -16.14 -13.92 -12.45
CA LYS A 632 -15.96 -12.55 -11.98
C LYS A 632 -14.70 -11.98 -12.63
N VAL A 633 -14.86 -11.01 -13.52
CA VAL A 633 -13.73 -10.26 -14.09
C VAL A 633 -13.40 -9.08 -13.20
N SER A 634 -12.21 -9.13 -12.59
CA SER A 634 -11.56 -8.02 -11.89
C SER A 634 -10.67 -7.28 -12.89
N MET A 635 -10.73 -5.95 -12.91
CA MET A 635 -10.15 -5.18 -14.02
C MET A 635 -9.41 -3.92 -13.54
N GLN A 636 -8.09 -3.96 -13.49
CA GLN A 636 -7.24 -2.88 -12.98
C GLN A 636 -6.91 -1.85 -14.06
N CYS A 637 -7.65 -0.74 -14.05
CA CYS A 637 -7.50 0.36 -14.99
C CYS A 637 -7.89 1.68 -14.31
N SER A 638 -7.04 2.69 -14.42
CA SER A 638 -7.13 3.89 -13.60
C SER A 638 -7.77 5.09 -14.29
N GLU A 639 -7.50 5.28 -15.58
CA GLU A 639 -7.78 6.51 -16.33
C GLU A 639 -9.15 6.48 -17.04
N ALA A 640 -9.80 7.63 -17.25
CA ALA A 640 -11.11 7.72 -17.90
C ALA A 640 -11.14 7.10 -19.31
N VAL A 641 -10.04 7.25 -20.07
CA VAL A 641 -9.86 6.66 -21.42
C VAL A 641 -9.72 5.13 -21.38
N ASP A 642 -9.13 4.60 -20.31
CA ASP A 642 -8.94 3.18 -20.09
C ASP A 642 -10.25 2.51 -19.63
N LEU A 643 -10.99 3.18 -18.74
CA LEU A 643 -12.33 2.79 -18.31
C LEU A 643 -13.34 2.80 -19.48
N ASP A 644 -13.31 3.78 -20.39
CA ASP A 644 -14.13 3.78 -21.61
C ASP A 644 -13.81 2.59 -22.52
N ALA A 645 -12.52 2.34 -22.78
CA ALA A 645 -12.11 1.22 -23.62
C ALA A 645 -12.61 -0.13 -23.08
N ALA A 646 -12.57 -0.30 -21.77
CA ALA A 646 -13.11 -1.47 -21.08
C ALA A 646 -14.64 -1.58 -21.13
N VAL A 647 -15.37 -0.48 -20.86
CA VAL A 647 -16.83 -0.44 -20.96
C VAL A 647 -17.26 -0.81 -22.39
N ARG A 648 -16.61 -0.25 -23.41
CA ARG A 648 -16.87 -0.61 -24.82
C ARG A 648 -16.57 -2.06 -25.14
N LEU A 649 -15.47 -2.64 -24.62
CA LEU A 649 -15.18 -4.07 -24.79
C LEU A 649 -16.24 -4.96 -24.09
N SER A 650 -16.70 -4.60 -22.89
CA SER A 650 -17.79 -5.32 -22.20
C SER A 650 -19.08 -5.31 -23.03
N GLN A 651 -19.38 -4.18 -23.69
CA GLN A 651 -20.54 -4.02 -24.57
C GLN A 651 -20.36 -4.72 -25.94
N GLU A 652 -19.14 -4.80 -26.49
CA GLU A 652 -18.82 -5.48 -27.75
C GLU A 652 -18.86 -7.00 -27.62
N PHE A 653 -18.40 -7.52 -26.47
CA PHE A 653 -18.30 -8.95 -26.21
C PHE A 653 -19.40 -9.54 -25.33
N LYS A 654 -20.22 -8.69 -24.69
CA LYS A 654 -21.35 -9.07 -23.83
C LYS A 654 -20.93 -9.90 -22.61
N PHE A 655 -19.84 -9.50 -21.96
CA PHE A 655 -19.40 -10.04 -20.66
C PHE A 655 -19.53 -9.00 -19.55
N ARG A 656 -19.69 -9.47 -18.31
CA ARG A 656 -19.80 -8.61 -17.13
C ARG A 656 -18.43 -8.34 -16.50
N ILE A 657 -18.17 -7.08 -16.18
CA ILE A 657 -17.09 -6.69 -15.26
C ILE A 657 -17.65 -6.74 -13.84
N ALA A 658 -16.97 -7.43 -12.92
CA ALA A 658 -17.40 -7.54 -11.52
C ALA A 658 -16.90 -6.35 -10.71
N SER A 659 -15.63 -5.98 -10.91
CA SER A 659 -14.97 -4.85 -10.25
C SER A 659 -13.96 -4.16 -11.16
N PHE A 660 -13.88 -2.83 -11.05
CA PHE A 660 -12.71 -2.05 -11.50
C PHE A 660 -11.77 -1.85 -10.31
N HIS A 661 -10.47 -2.11 -10.49
CA HIS A 661 -9.44 -1.98 -9.43
C HIS A 661 -8.54 -0.76 -9.70
N ASN A 662 -8.01 -0.15 -8.63
CA ASN A 662 -7.34 1.16 -8.57
C ASN A 662 -8.23 2.34 -9.00
N ALA A 663 -8.74 2.32 -10.24
CA ALA A 663 -9.86 3.12 -10.70
C ALA A 663 -9.76 4.65 -10.43
N HIS A 664 -8.55 5.22 -10.43
CA HIS A 664 -8.27 6.55 -9.88
C HIS A 664 -9.11 7.70 -10.49
N GLU A 665 -9.52 7.65 -11.75
CA GLU A 665 -10.39 8.65 -12.42
C GLU A 665 -11.88 8.22 -12.49
N ALA A 666 -12.29 7.10 -11.90
CA ALA A 666 -13.66 6.58 -11.99
C ALA A 666 -14.74 7.55 -11.49
N TYR A 667 -14.40 8.37 -10.48
CA TYR A 667 -15.29 9.39 -9.92
C TYR A 667 -15.57 10.56 -10.89
N LEU A 668 -14.76 10.73 -11.94
CA LEU A 668 -14.99 11.70 -13.02
C LEU A 668 -15.93 11.15 -14.11
N VAL A 669 -16.09 9.83 -14.21
CA VAL A 669 -16.88 9.15 -15.25
C VAL A 669 -17.99 8.20 -14.74
N PRO A 670 -18.71 8.47 -13.63
CA PRO A 670 -19.72 7.56 -13.09
C PRO A 670 -20.86 7.27 -14.09
N GLY A 671 -21.23 8.25 -14.91
CA GLY A 671 -22.25 8.06 -15.97
C GLY A 671 -21.86 7.01 -17.02
N LEU A 672 -20.58 6.96 -17.41
CA LEU A 672 -20.03 5.95 -18.32
C LEU A 672 -20.03 4.57 -17.67
N LEU A 673 -19.55 4.49 -16.41
CA LEU A 673 -19.42 3.22 -15.67
C LEU A 673 -20.78 2.54 -15.42
N ARG A 674 -21.89 3.29 -15.32
CA ARG A 674 -23.24 2.72 -15.30
C ARG A 674 -23.62 1.97 -16.58
N THR A 675 -22.98 2.25 -17.71
CA THR A 675 -23.27 1.59 -19.01
C THR A 675 -22.51 0.28 -19.22
N THR A 676 -21.70 -0.16 -18.24
CA THR A 676 -21.01 -1.45 -18.23
C THR A 676 -22.01 -2.60 -18.49
N TYR A 677 -21.64 -3.55 -19.36
CA TYR A 677 -22.53 -4.66 -19.64
C TYR A 677 -22.69 -5.58 -18.41
N GLY A 678 -23.89 -6.09 -18.18
CA GLY A 678 -24.21 -6.95 -17.04
C GLY A 678 -24.49 -6.21 -15.72
N GLY A 679 -24.52 -4.88 -15.72
CA GLY A 679 -24.94 -4.04 -14.59
C GLY A 679 -23.80 -3.21 -13.98
N VAL A 680 -24.12 -2.53 -12.88
CA VAL A 680 -23.15 -1.68 -12.16
C VAL A 680 -22.02 -2.53 -11.57
N PRO A 681 -20.74 -2.25 -11.87
CA PRO A 681 -19.59 -2.90 -11.25
C PRO A 681 -19.29 -2.30 -9.87
N THR A 682 -18.56 -3.06 -9.05
CA THR A 682 -17.94 -2.52 -7.82
C THR A 682 -16.71 -1.69 -8.22
N ILE A 683 -16.45 -0.58 -7.53
CA ILE A 683 -15.20 0.16 -7.70
C ILE A 683 -14.31 -0.11 -6.48
N ALA A 684 -13.19 -0.80 -6.70
CA ALA A 684 -12.16 -1.01 -5.72
C ALA A 684 -11.05 0.04 -5.92
N LEU A 685 -10.82 0.86 -4.90
CA LEU A 685 -9.80 1.91 -4.92
C LEU A 685 -9.12 2.02 -3.55
N PHE A 686 -7.99 2.72 -3.52
CA PHE A 686 -7.36 3.15 -2.28
C PHE A 686 -8.13 4.33 -1.68
N ALA A 687 -7.92 4.61 -0.39
CA ALA A 687 -8.45 5.79 0.25
C ALA A 687 -7.77 7.08 -0.27
N ASP A 688 -6.43 7.12 -0.27
CA ASP A 688 -5.67 8.30 -0.69
C ASP A 688 -4.32 8.03 -1.41
N GLU A 689 -3.87 6.77 -1.52
CA GLU A 689 -2.72 6.37 -2.36
C GLU A 689 -2.99 6.71 -3.84
N THR A 690 -2.47 7.87 -4.24
CA THR A 690 -2.75 8.59 -5.49
C THR A 690 -1.52 9.40 -5.89
N ARG A 691 -1.49 9.99 -7.10
CA ARG A 691 -0.40 10.86 -7.60
C ARG A 691 1.00 10.23 -7.75
N TYR A 692 1.26 9.05 -7.22
CA TYR A 692 2.51 8.30 -7.38
C TYR A 692 2.77 7.80 -8.82
N LYS A 693 1.73 7.67 -9.64
CA LYS A 693 1.78 7.29 -11.07
C LYS A 693 1.10 8.33 -11.94
N ARG A 694 1.46 8.40 -13.22
CA ARG A 694 0.89 9.37 -14.16
C ARG A 694 -0.56 9.03 -14.53
N GLU A 695 -0.97 7.76 -14.44
CA GLU A 695 -2.40 7.37 -14.46
C GLU A 695 -3.15 7.59 -13.12
N ALA A 696 -2.43 7.86 -12.03
CA ALA A 696 -3.00 8.13 -10.70
C ALA A 696 -3.02 9.63 -10.35
N TYR A 697 -2.55 10.50 -11.26
CA TYR A 697 -2.31 11.93 -11.00
C TYR A 697 -3.59 12.75 -10.75
N ARG A 698 -4.74 12.32 -11.31
CA ARG A 698 -6.07 12.85 -10.99
C ARG A 698 -6.81 12.08 -9.90
N GLY A 699 -6.16 11.10 -9.25
CA GLY A 699 -6.72 10.43 -8.09
C GLY A 699 -7.04 11.44 -6.97
N SER A 700 -8.13 11.22 -6.26
CA SER A 700 -8.55 12.07 -5.15
C SER A 700 -9.15 11.25 -4.01
N GLU A 701 -8.84 11.70 -2.82
CA GLU A 701 -9.26 11.23 -1.50
C GLU A 701 -10.79 11.23 -1.33
N PHE A 702 -11.48 12.11 -2.06
CA PHE A 702 -12.94 12.21 -2.05
C PHE A 702 -13.62 11.24 -3.04
N ALA A 703 -12.86 10.53 -3.89
CA ALA A 703 -13.41 9.59 -4.87
C ALA A 703 -14.32 8.50 -4.26
N PRO A 704 -14.02 7.89 -3.08
CA PRO A 704 -14.93 6.95 -2.42
C PRO A 704 -16.29 7.57 -2.12
N ARG A 705 -16.30 8.82 -1.61
CA ARG A 705 -17.51 9.57 -1.28
C ARG A 705 -18.31 9.91 -2.54
N VAL A 706 -17.65 10.45 -3.58
CA VAL A 706 -18.30 10.75 -4.88
C VAL A 706 -18.94 9.50 -5.48
N LEU A 707 -18.22 8.38 -5.55
CA LEU A 707 -18.74 7.14 -6.13
C LEU A 707 -19.93 6.58 -5.34
N ALA A 708 -19.91 6.69 -4.00
CA ALA A 708 -21.02 6.32 -3.13
C ALA A 708 -22.24 7.25 -3.30
N ASP A 709 -22.05 8.56 -3.51
CA ASP A 709 -23.14 9.50 -3.86
C ASP A 709 -23.75 9.19 -5.24
N TYR A 710 -22.93 8.71 -6.19
CA TYR A 710 -23.42 8.10 -7.43
C TYR A 710 -23.92 6.65 -7.24
N GLY A 711 -24.05 6.13 -6.03
CA GLY A 711 -24.63 4.81 -5.76
C GLY A 711 -23.85 3.63 -6.36
N PHE A 712 -22.54 3.76 -6.53
CA PHE A 712 -21.66 2.63 -6.84
C PHE A 712 -21.31 1.88 -5.54
N PRO A 713 -21.25 0.54 -5.56
CA PRO A 713 -20.60 -0.22 -4.50
C PRO A 713 -19.11 0.14 -4.50
N VAL A 714 -18.61 0.65 -3.38
CA VAL A 714 -17.20 1.01 -3.18
C VAL A 714 -16.54 -0.02 -2.28
N ALA A 715 -15.39 -0.54 -2.71
CA ALA A 715 -14.51 -1.38 -1.91
C ALA A 715 -13.18 -0.66 -1.68
N MET A 716 -12.62 -0.78 -0.48
CA MET A 716 -11.24 -0.36 -0.21
C MET A 716 -10.27 -1.52 -0.46
N GLN A 717 -9.04 -1.22 -0.85
CA GLN A 717 -8.03 -2.21 -1.19
C GLN A 717 -6.62 -1.73 -0.80
N PRO A 718 -5.71 -2.62 -0.34
CA PRO A 718 -4.32 -2.27 -0.08
C PRO A 718 -3.41 -2.53 -1.29
N ASN A 719 -3.89 -3.23 -2.33
CA ASN A 719 -3.10 -3.75 -3.45
C ASN A 719 -1.78 -4.40 -2.96
N HIS A 720 -1.85 -5.20 -1.89
CA HIS A 720 -0.65 -5.64 -1.19
C HIS A 720 0.29 -6.41 -2.15
N PRO A 721 1.58 -6.04 -2.23
CA PRO A 721 2.37 -5.30 -1.25
C PRO A 721 2.49 -3.78 -1.41
N THR A 722 1.66 -3.10 -2.23
CA THR A 722 1.68 -1.62 -2.29
C THR A 722 1.46 -1.01 -0.91
N LEU A 723 0.36 -1.38 -0.25
CA LEU A 723 0.11 -1.10 1.16
C LEU A 723 0.09 -2.43 1.95
N ASN A 724 0.32 -2.36 3.26
CA ASN A 724 0.28 -3.54 4.14
C ASN A 724 -1.19 -3.95 4.40
N SER A 725 -1.64 -5.16 4.00
CA SER A 725 -3.05 -5.59 4.23
C SER A 725 -3.45 -5.61 5.70
N ARG A 726 -2.52 -5.62 6.67
CA ARG A 726 -2.83 -5.39 8.10
C ARG A 726 -3.56 -4.06 8.35
N HIS A 727 -3.38 -3.09 7.46
CA HIS A 727 -3.99 -1.76 7.53
C HIS A 727 -5.16 -1.59 6.55
N LEU A 728 -5.77 -2.67 6.04
CA LEU A 728 -6.98 -2.57 5.19
C LEU A 728 -8.11 -1.77 5.86
N LEU A 729 -8.26 -1.85 7.18
CA LEU A 729 -9.21 -1.03 7.92
C LEU A 729 -8.82 0.47 7.97
N PHE A 730 -7.54 0.81 7.84
CA PHE A 730 -7.09 2.21 7.76
C PHE A 730 -7.60 2.88 6.48
N GLU A 731 -7.64 2.17 5.35
CA GLU A 731 -8.27 2.68 4.13
C GLU A 731 -9.73 3.08 4.38
N ALA A 732 -10.51 2.23 5.07
CA ALA A 732 -11.89 2.55 5.45
C ALA A 732 -11.98 3.72 6.45
N GLN A 733 -11.00 3.86 7.35
CA GLN A 733 -10.90 5.00 8.27
C GLN A 733 -10.59 6.32 7.54
N GLN A 734 -9.62 6.32 6.61
CA GLN A 734 -9.28 7.47 5.76
C GLN A 734 -10.43 7.83 4.82
N ALA A 735 -11.05 6.86 4.16
CA ALA A 735 -12.23 7.10 3.32
C ALA A 735 -13.40 7.69 4.13
N HIS A 736 -13.58 7.26 5.39
CA HIS A 736 -14.53 7.88 6.29
C HIS A 736 -14.15 9.32 6.65
N TYR A 737 -12.88 9.58 6.98
CA TYR A 737 -12.35 10.93 7.23
C TYR A 737 -12.58 11.89 6.06
N TYR A 738 -12.41 11.42 4.82
CA TYR A 738 -12.72 12.17 3.59
C TYR A 738 -14.21 12.09 3.17
N GLY A 739 -15.10 11.75 4.12
CA GLY A 739 -16.55 11.97 4.01
C GLY A 739 -17.41 10.75 3.65
N LEU A 740 -16.85 9.56 3.46
CA LEU A 740 -17.65 8.34 3.23
C LEU A 740 -18.48 8.01 4.50
N PRO A 741 -19.80 7.76 4.40
CA PRO A 741 -20.61 7.46 5.58
C PRO A 741 -20.14 6.20 6.35
N PRO A 742 -20.18 6.18 7.71
CA PRO A 742 -19.65 5.07 8.52
C PRO A 742 -20.15 3.66 8.11
N PRO A 743 -21.45 3.45 7.83
CA PRO A 743 -21.95 2.16 7.34
C PRO A 743 -21.27 1.67 6.06
N LEU A 744 -21.01 2.59 5.12
CA LEU A 744 -20.42 2.29 3.82
C LEU A 744 -18.90 2.10 3.91
N ALA A 745 -18.24 2.84 4.80
CA ALA A 745 -16.83 2.63 5.11
C ALA A 745 -16.57 1.21 5.65
N LEU A 746 -17.35 0.74 6.63
CA LEU A 746 -17.22 -0.64 7.13
C LEU A 746 -17.61 -1.68 6.07
N ALA A 747 -18.66 -1.43 5.27
CA ALA A 747 -19.09 -2.29 4.17
C ALA A 747 -18.03 -2.44 3.07
N SER A 748 -17.21 -1.40 2.82
CA SER A 748 -16.16 -1.37 1.79
C SER A 748 -15.02 -2.37 2.01
N VAL A 749 -14.85 -2.86 3.24
CA VAL A 749 -13.81 -3.83 3.63
C VAL A 749 -14.41 -5.18 4.07
N THR A 750 -15.73 -5.38 3.90
CA THR A 750 -16.43 -6.59 4.32
C THR A 750 -17.48 -7.05 3.29
N SER A 751 -18.69 -6.49 3.33
CA SER A 751 -19.85 -7.00 2.57
C SER A 751 -19.78 -6.67 1.07
N VAL A 752 -19.23 -5.51 0.71
CA VAL A 752 -19.07 -5.09 -0.69
C VAL A 752 -18.06 -5.96 -1.44
N PRO A 753 -16.81 -6.13 -0.97
CA PRO A 753 -15.86 -7.04 -1.63
C PRO A 753 -16.34 -8.51 -1.64
N ALA A 754 -17.03 -8.97 -0.58
CA ALA A 754 -17.68 -10.29 -0.59
C ALA A 754 -18.76 -10.43 -1.68
N ALA A 755 -19.60 -9.41 -1.89
CA ALA A 755 -20.62 -9.39 -2.93
C ALA A 755 -20.01 -9.28 -4.34
N ALA A 756 -18.93 -8.51 -4.51
CA ALA A 756 -18.17 -8.42 -5.76
C ALA A 756 -17.61 -9.79 -6.16
N ALA A 757 -16.97 -10.50 -5.23
CA ALA A 757 -16.56 -11.90 -5.41
C ALA A 757 -17.76 -12.86 -5.64
N GLY A 758 -18.93 -12.56 -5.07
CA GLY A 758 -20.10 -13.44 -5.13
C GLY A 758 -20.09 -14.51 -4.03
N LEU A 759 -19.44 -14.22 -2.90
CA LEU A 759 -19.33 -15.06 -1.71
C LEU A 759 -20.09 -14.47 -0.50
N SER A 760 -21.02 -13.53 -0.72
CA SER A 760 -21.83 -12.88 0.33
C SER A 760 -22.83 -13.82 1.03
N HIS A 761 -22.92 -15.09 0.62
CA HIS A 761 -23.55 -16.17 1.38
C HIS A 761 -22.64 -16.78 2.47
N ARG A 762 -21.32 -16.56 2.39
CA ARG A 762 -20.30 -17.12 3.30
C ARG A 762 -19.60 -16.10 4.18
N ILE A 763 -19.14 -14.99 3.60
CA ILE A 763 -18.14 -14.08 4.18
C ILE A 763 -18.59 -12.62 4.08
N GLY A 764 -17.92 -11.72 4.81
CA GLY A 764 -18.19 -10.27 4.79
C GLY A 764 -19.51 -9.86 5.45
N ILE A 765 -20.26 -10.81 6.01
CA ILE A 765 -21.46 -10.59 6.82
C ILE A 765 -21.47 -11.55 8.02
N LEU A 766 -22.19 -11.20 9.08
CA LEU A 766 -22.50 -12.10 10.21
C LEU A 766 -24.00 -12.37 10.26
N ARG A 767 -24.37 -13.60 9.92
CA ARG A 767 -25.74 -14.13 9.91
C ARG A 767 -25.67 -15.63 10.20
N GLU A 768 -26.72 -16.18 10.78
CA GLU A 768 -26.85 -17.64 10.94
C GLU A 768 -26.61 -18.36 9.60
N GLY A 769 -25.82 -19.44 9.62
CA GLY A 769 -25.41 -20.20 8.44
C GLY A 769 -24.23 -19.62 7.64
N ALA A 770 -23.76 -18.40 7.93
CA ALA A 770 -22.51 -17.85 7.38
C ALA A 770 -21.27 -18.49 8.03
N ASP A 771 -20.10 -18.38 7.40
CA ASP A 771 -18.85 -18.88 7.97
C ASP A 771 -18.46 -18.07 9.22
N ALA A 772 -17.89 -18.73 10.23
CA ALA A 772 -17.46 -18.10 11.50
C ALA A 772 -16.13 -17.33 11.36
N ASP A 773 -16.12 -16.33 10.49
CA ASP A 773 -15.02 -15.39 10.31
C ASP A 773 -15.37 -14.07 11.02
N VAL A 774 -14.74 -13.82 12.17
CA VAL A 774 -15.20 -12.81 13.16
C VAL A 774 -14.03 -12.02 13.72
N VAL A 775 -14.19 -10.71 13.92
CA VAL A 775 -13.22 -9.86 14.62
C VAL A 775 -13.87 -9.14 15.79
N LEU A 776 -13.25 -9.24 16.97
CA LEU A 776 -13.54 -8.47 18.17
C LEU A 776 -12.53 -7.34 18.31
N TRP A 777 -12.98 -6.10 18.45
CA TRP A 777 -12.14 -4.89 18.43
C TRP A 777 -11.89 -4.31 19.83
N ASP A 778 -10.86 -3.45 19.95
CA ASP A 778 -10.56 -2.68 21.17
C ASP A 778 -11.33 -1.34 21.27
N SER A 779 -11.90 -0.90 20.15
CA SER A 779 -12.62 0.36 19.95
C SER A 779 -13.54 0.20 18.73
N HIS A 780 -14.38 1.19 18.42
CA HIS A 780 -15.16 1.22 17.19
C HIS A 780 -14.21 1.11 15.98
N PRO A 781 -14.46 0.25 14.96
CA PRO A 781 -13.43 -0.08 13.97
C PRO A 781 -12.98 1.11 13.10
N LEU A 782 -13.79 2.17 12.99
CA LEU A 782 -13.40 3.40 12.30
C LEU A 782 -12.57 4.40 13.15
N GLN A 783 -12.25 4.09 14.41
CA GLN A 783 -11.35 4.92 15.22
C GLN A 783 -9.89 4.72 14.81
N LEU A 784 -9.07 5.79 14.89
CA LEU A 784 -7.65 5.74 14.52
C LEU A 784 -6.93 4.64 15.34
N GLY A 785 -6.23 3.74 14.64
CA GLY A 785 -5.52 2.64 15.27
C GLY A 785 -6.42 1.62 15.98
N ALA A 786 -7.72 1.51 15.65
CA ALA A 786 -8.57 0.43 16.11
C ALA A 786 -7.90 -0.94 15.86
N THR A 787 -7.76 -1.74 16.91
CA THR A 787 -6.91 -2.94 16.93
C THR A 787 -7.74 -4.19 17.24
N PRO A 788 -7.58 -5.31 16.49
CA PRO A 788 -8.24 -6.57 16.83
C PRO A 788 -7.78 -7.11 18.20
N ARG A 789 -8.72 -7.29 19.14
CA ARG A 789 -8.48 -8.01 20.40
C ARG A 789 -8.44 -9.52 20.19
N LYS A 790 -9.35 -10.05 19.39
CA LYS A 790 -9.41 -11.48 19.00
C LYS A 790 -9.94 -11.61 17.56
N VAL A 791 -9.40 -12.57 16.81
CA VAL A 791 -9.81 -12.86 15.42
C VAL A 791 -10.07 -14.36 15.29
N TRP A 792 -11.19 -14.74 14.68
CA TRP A 792 -11.55 -16.11 14.36
C TRP A 792 -11.71 -16.29 12.84
N ILE A 793 -11.29 -17.44 12.32
CA ILE A 793 -11.47 -17.85 10.91
C ILE A 793 -11.91 -19.31 10.90
N ASP A 794 -12.97 -19.64 10.15
CA ASP A 794 -13.64 -20.95 10.24
C ASP A 794 -13.98 -21.34 11.71
N GLY A 795 -14.25 -20.34 12.58
CA GLY A 795 -14.51 -20.50 14.01
C GLY A 795 -13.26 -20.74 14.89
N ILE A 796 -12.06 -20.79 14.30
CA ILE A 796 -10.81 -21.09 15.01
C ILE A 796 -10.09 -19.78 15.35
N LEU A 797 -9.75 -19.56 16.62
CA LEU A 797 -9.01 -18.39 17.09
C LEU A 797 -7.62 -18.31 16.43
N GLN A 798 -7.30 -17.17 15.81
CA GLN A 798 -6.01 -16.90 15.15
C GLN A 798 -5.15 -15.88 15.90
N VAL A 799 -5.79 -14.94 16.61
CA VAL A 799 -5.14 -13.78 17.26
C VAL A 799 -5.75 -13.58 18.64
N GLY A 800 -4.93 -13.18 19.62
CA GLY A 800 -5.39 -12.83 20.96
C GLY A 800 -5.68 -14.05 21.84
N ASN A 801 -4.78 -15.03 21.86
CA ASN A 801 -4.84 -16.09 22.87
C ASN A 801 -4.38 -15.52 24.22
N ASP A 802 -5.07 -15.85 25.31
CA ASP A 802 -4.84 -15.19 26.60
C ASP A 802 -3.49 -15.60 27.24
N SER A 803 -2.87 -16.67 26.73
CA SER A 803 -1.48 -17.07 27.00
C SER A 803 -0.42 -16.10 26.49
N ASP A 804 -0.75 -15.31 25.47
CA ASP A 804 0.24 -14.50 24.74
C ASP A 804 0.53 -13.18 25.50
N HIS A 805 -0.34 -12.84 26.45
CA HIS A 805 -0.22 -11.72 27.39
C HIS A 805 -0.01 -10.35 26.71
N VAL A 806 -0.46 -10.19 25.46
CA VAL A 806 -0.42 -8.92 24.73
C VAL A 806 -1.51 -7.98 25.23
N ARG A 807 -1.13 -6.74 25.53
CA ARG A 807 -2.02 -5.65 25.93
C ARG A 807 -2.45 -4.82 24.73
N ILE A 808 -3.74 -4.52 24.66
CA ILE A 808 -4.42 -3.86 23.55
C ILE A 808 -5.43 -2.87 24.16
N GLY A 809 -5.65 -1.71 23.53
CA GLY A 809 -6.63 -0.72 23.99
C GLY A 809 -6.25 0.10 25.25
N LEU A 810 -5.00 0.06 25.72
CA LEU A 810 -4.58 0.93 26.82
C LEU A 810 -4.69 2.41 26.40
N GLY A 811 -5.45 3.19 27.17
CA GLY A 811 -5.82 4.57 26.83
C GLY A 811 -7.20 4.72 26.17
N LYS A 812 -7.75 3.67 25.56
CA LYS A 812 -9.04 3.70 24.83
C LYS A 812 -10.22 3.28 25.72
N THR A 813 -10.43 4.00 26.83
CA THR A 813 -11.38 3.60 27.88
C THR A 813 -12.57 4.54 28.07
N SER A 814 -12.55 5.72 27.46
CA SER A 814 -13.68 6.65 27.39
C SER A 814 -14.72 6.18 26.37
N SER A 815 -15.99 6.56 26.56
CA SER A 815 -17.10 6.12 25.69
C SER A 815 -16.96 6.57 24.24
N GLU A 816 -16.24 7.68 23.98
CA GLU A 816 -15.93 8.18 22.63
C GLU A 816 -15.23 7.14 21.73
N TRP A 817 -14.50 6.18 22.32
CA TRP A 817 -13.87 5.09 21.57
C TRP A 817 -14.85 4.00 21.13
N LEU A 818 -16.12 4.05 21.58
CA LEU A 818 -17.18 3.15 21.15
C LEU A 818 -18.05 3.75 20.03
N ASP A 819 -17.89 5.04 19.72
CA ASP A 819 -18.56 5.72 18.62
C ASP A 819 -17.64 5.82 17.38
N PRO A 820 -18.17 5.95 16.15
CA PRO A 820 -17.38 6.41 15.00
C PRO A 820 -16.83 7.82 15.26
N PRO A 821 -15.62 8.15 14.78
CA PRO A 821 -15.05 9.49 14.96
C PRO A 821 -15.92 10.54 14.26
N GLN A 822 -16.01 11.73 14.85
CA GLN A 822 -16.62 12.88 14.20
C GLN A 822 -15.61 13.48 13.20
N VAL A 823 -15.86 13.28 11.91
CA VAL A 823 -14.96 13.71 10.83
C VAL A 823 -15.30 15.14 10.36
N PRO A 824 -14.33 15.90 9.84
CA PRO A 824 -14.60 17.23 9.30
C PRO A 824 -15.49 17.22 8.06
N ASP A 825 -16.13 18.36 7.79
CA ASP A 825 -16.80 18.61 6.51
C ASP A 825 -15.76 18.85 5.40
N PHE A 826 -15.94 18.16 4.28
CA PHE A 826 -15.12 18.25 3.07
C PHE A 826 -15.97 18.42 1.80
N ASP A 827 -17.27 18.77 1.89
CA ASP A 827 -18.12 18.94 0.70
C ASP A 827 -17.53 19.99 -0.27
N VAL A 828 -16.93 21.07 0.24
CA VAL A 828 -16.28 22.10 -0.59
C VAL A 828 -15.07 21.55 -1.36
N GLU A 829 -14.22 20.77 -0.70
CA GLU A 829 -13.08 20.12 -1.33
C GLU A 829 -13.50 18.99 -2.30
N ARG A 830 -14.57 18.24 -2.02
CA ARG A 830 -15.16 17.26 -2.95
C ARG A 830 -15.64 17.94 -4.22
N GLU A 831 -16.43 19.02 -4.11
CA GLU A 831 -16.91 19.74 -5.29
C GLU A 831 -15.75 20.39 -6.07
N ALA A 832 -14.70 20.84 -5.39
CA ALA A 832 -13.48 21.31 -6.04
C ALA A 832 -12.75 20.17 -6.79
N ALA A 833 -12.63 18.97 -6.20
CA ALA A 833 -12.02 17.81 -6.85
C ALA A 833 -12.80 17.38 -8.10
N ILE A 834 -14.13 17.36 -8.08
CA ILE A 834 -14.94 17.12 -9.28
C ILE A 834 -14.73 18.23 -10.32
N LYS A 835 -14.90 19.49 -9.91
CA LYS A 835 -14.86 20.68 -10.80
C LYS A 835 -13.53 20.88 -11.52
N PHE A 836 -12.42 20.46 -10.91
CA PHE A 836 -11.07 20.62 -11.45
C PHE A 836 -10.43 19.29 -11.86
N GLU A 837 -11.22 18.22 -12.06
CA GLU A 837 -10.74 16.90 -12.49
C GLU A 837 -9.58 16.37 -11.62
N GLY A 838 -9.73 16.40 -10.31
CA GLY A 838 -8.70 16.03 -9.32
C GLY A 838 -7.57 17.05 -9.16
N LEU A 839 -7.44 18.01 -10.08
CA LEU A 839 -6.37 19.02 -10.13
C LEU A 839 -6.78 20.37 -9.54
N ALA A 840 -7.57 20.34 -8.46
CA ALA A 840 -7.97 21.54 -7.70
C ALA A 840 -6.75 22.41 -7.31
N PRO A 841 -6.86 23.75 -7.37
CA PRO A 841 -5.82 24.67 -6.90
C PRO A 841 -5.50 24.46 -5.42
N LEU A 842 -4.22 24.42 -5.06
CA LEU A 842 -3.76 24.11 -3.69
C LEU A 842 -3.11 25.30 -2.96
N ALA A 843 -2.88 26.42 -3.65
CA ALA A 843 -2.37 27.64 -3.05
C ALA A 843 -3.32 28.17 -1.94
N PRO A 844 -2.82 28.86 -0.90
CA PRO A 844 -3.65 29.44 0.14
C PRO A 844 -4.75 30.35 -0.42
N GLN A 845 -5.96 30.25 0.13
CA GLN A 845 -7.09 31.12 -0.25
C GLN A 845 -6.80 32.60 0.07
N LYS A 846 -6.07 32.85 1.17
CA LYS A 846 -5.62 34.20 1.55
C LYS A 846 -4.36 34.13 2.41
N THR A 847 -3.35 34.94 2.07
CA THR A 847 -2.19 35.20 2.94
C THR A 847 -2.38 36.54 3.65
N VAL A 848 -2.23 36.55 4.98
CA VAL A 848 -2.44 37.72 5.86
C VAL A 848 -1.12 38.06 6.55
N ALA A 849 -0.52 39.20 6.20
CA ALA A 849 0.66 39.74 6.90
C ALA A 849 0.30 40.55 8.16
N GLY A 850 -0.96 40.96 8.30
CA GLY A 850 -1.48 41.69 9.46
C GLY A 850 -1.79 40.80 10.67
N ARG A 851 -2.72 41.27 11.50
CA ARG A 851 -3.15 40.56 12.72
C ARG A 851 -4.27 39.57 12.42
N VAL A 852 -4.09 38.31 12.82
CA VAL A 852 -5.13 37.26 12.80
C VAL A 852 -5.47 36.85 14.24
N ALA A 853 -6.75 36.62 14.51
CA ALA A 853 -7.21 36.15 15.82
C ALA A 853 -7.95 34.81 15.69
N PHE A 854 -7.39 33.76 16.31
CA PHE A 854 -8.03 32.47 16.47
C PHE A 854 -8.89 32.46 17.74
N ARG A 855 -10.10 31.91 17.65
CA ARG A 855 -11.07 31.75 18.75
C ARG A 855 -11.43 30.28 18.96
N ASN A 856 -12.03 29.97 20.11
CA ASN A 856 -12.43 28.61 20.51
C ASN A 856 -11.28 27.60 20.40
N VAL A 857 -10.06 28.02 20.74
CA VAL A 857 -8.88 27.15 20.77
C VAL A 857 -8.90 26.33 22.07
N LYS A 858 -8.69 25.01 21.97
CA LYS A 858 -8.75 24.06 23.10
C LYS A 858 -7.36 23.69 23.64
N GLU A 859 -6.41 23.46 22.73
CA GLU A 859 -5.02 23.13 23.07
C GLU A 859 -4.06 24.01 22.24
N VAL A 860 -2.94 24.42 22.84
CA VAL A 860 -1.90 25.21 22.17
C VAL A 860 -0.53 24.66 22.50
N PHE A 861 0.13 24.07 21.49
CA PHE A 861 1.49 23.55 21.56
C PHE A 861 2.44 24.49 20.82
N LEU A 862 3.42 25.05 21.54
CA LEU A 862 4.47 25.93 20.98
C LEU A 862 5.85 25.42 21.38
N ARG A 863 6.89 25.86 20.68
CA ARG A 863 8.28 25.63 21.08
C ARG A 863 8.66 26.52 22.26
N GLN A 864 9.48 26.01 23.19
CA GLN A 864 10.05 26.80 24.28
C GLN A 864 11.33 27.51 23.83
N SER A 865 11.50 28.76 24.27
CA SER A 865 12.67 29.60 24.01
C SER A 865 13.41 29.89 25.32
N GLY A 866 14.65 29.42 25.47
CA GLY A 866 15.49 29.64 26.64
C GLY A 866 16.55 28.55 26.83
N ASP A 867 17.67 28.86 27.47
CA ASP A 867 18.75 27.90 27.73
C ASP A 867 18.28 26.69 28.55
N ASP A 868 19.00 25.57 28.43
CA ASP A 868 18.68 24.23 28.97
C ASP A 868 17.33 23.62 28.54
N SER A 869 16.47 24.30 27.76
CA SER A 869 15.18 23.76 27.27
C SER A 869 14.71 24.32 25.91
N ALA A 870 15.61 24.89 25.11
CA ALA A 870 15.28 25.43 23.79
C ALA A 870 14.78 24.33 22.84
N GLY A 871 13.69 24.59 22.11
CA GLY A 871 13.14 23.66 21.13
C GLY A 871 12.31 22.51 21.71
N VAL A 872 12.17 22.39 23.04
CA VAL A 872 11.18 21.49 23.65
C VAL A 872 9.77 21.95 23.27
N VAL A 873 8.88 21.03 22.89
CA VAL A 873 7.47 21.38 22.66
C VAL A 873 6.79 21.54 24.02
N VAL A 874 5.95 22.55 24.19
CA VAL A 874 5.24 22.83 25.44
C VAL A 874 3.77 23.06 25.12
N SER A 875 2.91 22.33 25.82
CA SER A 875 1.49 22.69 25.95
C SER A 875 1.41 23.93 26.84
N TYR A 876 1.05 25.08 26.26
CA TYR A 876 0.83 26.32 27.02
C TYR A 876 -0.51 26.29 27.75
N PHE A 877 -1.51 25.59 27.19
CA PHE A 877 -2.78 25.28 27.84
C PHE A 877 -3.28 23.89 27.40
N GLY A 878 -3.77 23.13 28.38
CA GLY A 878 -4.47 21.86 28.22
C GLY A 878 -5.34 21.59 29.46
N LEU A 879 -6.41 20.80 29.30
CA LEU A 879 -7.47 20.61 30.29
C LEU A 879 -7.12 19.59 31.41
N ASP A 880 -5.93 19.71 31.98
CA ASP A 880 -5.43 18.89 33.11
C ASP A 880 -5.35 19.66 34.45
N SER A 881 -5.98 20.83 34.55
CA SER A 881 -6.01 21.64 35.78
C SER A 881 -7.44 21.95 36.24
N THR A 882 -7.65 21.94 37.56
CA THR A 882 -8.96 21.89 38.23
C THR A 882 -9.71 23.23 38.29
N THR A 883 -9.56 24.08 37.27
CA THR A 883 -10.15 25.43 37.22
C THR A 883 -11.01 25.64 35.97
N ASN A 884 -12.29 25.96 36.17
CA ASN A 884 -13.22 26.32 35.10
C ASN A 884 -12.86 27.67 34.43
N ALA A 885 -11.99 27.61 33.42
CA ALA A 885 -11.84 28.58 32.34
C ALA A 885 -11.01 27.90 31.22
N GLY A 886 -11.33 28.00 29.93
CA GLY A 886 -12.38 28.73 29.23
C GLY A 886 -12.00 28.80 27.74
N VAL A 887 -12.86 29.34 26.88
CA VAL A 887 -12.53 29.55 25.46
C VAL A 887 -11.24 30.37 25.34
N THR A 888 -10.19 29.76 24.79
CA THR A 888 -8.90 30.43 24.59
C THR A 888 -8.87 31.14 23.24
N HIS A 889 -8.32 32.36 23.28
CA HIS A 889 -8.02 33.20 22.13
C HIS A 889 -6.50 33.16 21.87
N VAL A 890 -6.12 33.08 20.59
CA VAL A 890 -4.72 33.19 20.16
C VAL A 890 -4.60 34.30 19.12
N THR A 891 -3.74 35.29 19.38
CA THR A 891 -3.52 36.41 18.46
C THR A 891 -2.15 36.29 17.81
N VAL A 892 -2.12 36.33 16.49
CA VAL A 892 -0.91 36.30 15.66
C VAL A 892 -0.76 37.65 14.96
N ASP A 893 0.44 38.23 14.95
CA ASP A 893 0.81 39.42 14.16
C ASP A 893 2.08 39.10 13.35
N ARG A 894 2.07 39.39 12.04
CA ARG A 894 3.21 39.13 11.14
C ARG A 894 3.80 37.72 11.31
N GLY A 895 2.91 36.72 11.33
CA GLY A 895 3.28 35.31 11.45
C GLY A 895 3.82 34.87 12.82
N ARG A 896 3.80 35.71 13.86
CA ARG A 896 4.23 35.36 15.22
C ARG A 896 3.09 35.43 16.23
N VAL A 897 3.00 34.45 17.13
CA VAL A 897 2.09 34.49 18.28
C VAL A 897 2.46 35.67 19.18
N THR A 898 1.48 36.51 19.50
CA THR A 898 1.62 37.71 20.35
C THR A 898 0.79 37.64 21.63
N CYS A 899 -0.25 36.81 21.67
CA CYS A 899 -1.04 36.54 22.87
C CYS A 899 -1.68 35.14 22.80
N VAL A 900 -1.72 34.46 23.94
CA VAL A 900 -2.48 33.23 24.19
C VAL A 900 -3.18 33.40 25.54
N GLY A 901 -4.49 33.25 25.60
CA GLY A 901 -5.24 33.31 26.87
C GLY A 901 -6.75 33.46 26.70
N PRO A 902 -7.53 33.48 27.79
CA PRO A 902 -9.00 33.58 27.72
C PRO A 902 -9.46 34.92 27.12
N VAL A 903 -8.69 35.99 27.32
CA VAL A 903 -8.89 37.32 26.71
C VAL A 903 -7.55 37.82 26.18
N CYS A 904 -7.49 38.13 24.89
CA CYS A 904 -6.38 38.85 24.27
C CYS A 904 -6.79 40.29 23.96
N GLU A 905 -5.90 41.26 24.19
CA GLU A 905 -6.21 42.68 24.07
C GLU A 905 -6.76 43.04 22.68
N GLY A 906 -7.99 43.57 22.68
CA GLY A 906 -8.65 44.09 21.48
C GLY A 906 -9.72 43.19 20.86
N GLU A 907 -9.99 41.97 21.37
CA GLU A 907 -11.14 41.12 20.97
C GLU A 907 -11.34 40.86 19.46
N GLY A 908 -10.32 41.06 18.63
CA GLY A 908 -10.46 41.02 17.15
C GLY A 908 -10.98 42.32 16.51
N ARG A 909 -11.26 43.38 17.28
CA ARG A 909 -11.61 44.72 16.77
C ARG A 909 -10.51 45.34 15.89
N ASN A 910 -9.27 44.90 16.08
CA ASN A 910 -8.09 45.25 15.26
C ASN A 910 -7.47 44.02 14.56
N ALA A 911 -8.22 42.92 14.38
CA ALA A 911 -7.77 41.79 13.56
C ALA A 911 -8.29 41.94 12.12
N GLU A 912 -7.44 41.63 11.14
CA GLU A 912 -7.80 41.65 9.72
C GLU A 912 -8.65 40.41 9.34
N VAL A 913 -8.42 39.30 10.04
CA VAL A 913 -9.24 38.07 9.96
C VAL A 913 -9.42 37.50 11.37
N VAL A 914 -10.63 37.00 11.64
CA VAL A 914 -10.93 36.16 12.79
C VAL A 914 -11.24 34.75 12.28
N VAL A 915 -10.61 33.74 12.86
CA VAL A 915 -10.83 32.32 12.55
C VAL A 915 -11.39 31.65 13.80
N ASP A 916 -12.44 30.85 13.66
CA ASP A 916 -13.00 30.04 14.74
C ASP A 916 -12.48 28.60 14.58
N LEU A 917 -11.79 28.07 15.59
CA LEU A 917 -11.29 26.69 15.57
C LEU A 917 -12.28 25.69 16.19
N ARG A 918 -13.45 26.14 16.69
CA ARG A 918 -14.55 25.29 17.17
C ARG A 918 -14.17 24.17 18.16
N GLY A 919 -13.14 24.38 18.98
CA GLY A 919 -12.61 23.37 19.91
C GLY A 919 -11.32 22.67 19.45
N GLY A 920 -10.75 23.08 18.32
CA GLY A 920 -9.50 22.53 17.78
C GLY A 920 -8.21 23.11 18.38
N THR A 921 -7.09 22.69 17.80
CA THR A 921 -5.74 22.84 18.34
C THR A 921 -4.82 23.70 17.46
N ILE A 922 -3.90 24.46 18.06
CA ILE A 922 -2.73 25.02 17.36
C ILE A 922 -1.49 24.24 17.79
N ALA A 923 -0.70 23.77 16.83
CA ALA A 923 0.46 22.91 17.05
C ALA A 923 1.66 23.29 16.16
N PRO A 924 2.89 22.79 16.43
CA PRO A 924 4.02 22.96 15.53
C PRO A 924 3.75 22.38 14.14
N GLY A 925 4.25 23.06 13.11
CA GLY A 925 4.33 22.51 11.76
C GLY A 925 5.24 21.27 11.73
N MET A 926 4.81 20.26 10.98
CA MET A 926 5.50 18.97 10.87
C MET A 926 6.57 19.02 9.78
N MET A 927 7.51 18.09 9.88
CA MET A 927 8.65 17.94 8.98
C MET A 927 8.65 16.56 8.33
N ALA A 928 8.81 16.51 7.01
CA ALA A 928 9.00 15.26 6.29
C ALA A 928 10.48 14.88 6.12
N PHE A 929 10.73 13.58 6.09
CA PHE A 929 12.03 12.99 5.80
C PHE A 929 11.86 11.64 5.10
N GLY A 930 12.65 11.39 4.05
CA GLY A 930 12.81 10.08 3.40
C GLY A 930 12.13 9.96 2.03
N SER A 931 11.03 10.68 1.83
CA SER A 931 10.32 10.81 0.55
C SER A 931 11.09 11.66 -0.46
N ALA A 932 10.76 11.51 -1.74
CA ALA A 932 11.32 12.29 -2.84
C ALA A 932 10.71 13.71 -3.00
N LEU A 933 9.97 14.18 -2.00
CA LEU A 933 9.22 15.42 -2.03
C LEU A 933 10.09 16.60 -2.49
N GLY A 934 9.72 17.25 -3.60
CA GLY A 934 10.44 18.41 -4.12
C GLY A 934 11.70 18.09 -4.94
N ILE A 935 11.93 16.84 -5.38
CA ILE A 935 12.81 16.54 -6.54
C ILE A 935 12.06 15.88 -7.70
N GLU A 936 10.73 15.75 -7.58
CA GLU A 936 9.82 15.19 -8.57
C GLU A 936 8.38 15.70 -8.39
N GLU A 937 7.55 15.56 -9.42
CA GLU A 937 6.08 15.71 -9.34
C GLU A 937 5.38 14.36 -9.16
N ILE A 938 5.83 13.32 -9.88
CA ILE A 938 5.19 11.99 -9.97
C ILE A 938 6.25 10.89 -9.85
N GLU A 939 6.25 10.16 -8.73
CA GLU A 939 7.29 9.19 -8.34
C GLU A 939 7.59 8.09 -9.38
N SER A 940 6.57 7.60 -10.09
CA SER A 940 6.71 6.56 -11.12
C SER A 940 6.86 7.09 -12.55
N GLU A 941 7.01 8.41 -12.77
CA GLU A 941 7.17 9.02 -14.10
C GLU A 941 8.49 9.83 -14.15
N PRO A 942 9.60 9.21 -14.57
CA PRO A 942 10.95 9.79 -14.52
C PRO A 942 11.12 11.08 -15.32
N SER A 943 10.21 11.40 -16.26
CA SER A 943 10.24 12.69 -16.96
C SER A 943 9.78 13.88 -16.10
N THR A 944 9.35 13.65 -14.86
CA THR A 944 8.94 14.69 -13.90
C THR A 944 9.88 14.90 -12.71
N GLY A 945 11.05 14.25 -12.69
CA GLY A 945 12.06 14.42 -11.63
C GLY A 945 13.49 14.61 -12.15
N ASP A 946 14.46 14.59 -11.24
CA ASP A 946 15.91 14.83 -11.52
C ASP A 946 16.56 13.78 -12.46
N GLY A 947 15.89 12.65 -12.69
CA GLY A 947 16.33 11.62 -13.63
C GLY A 947 17.39 10.66 -13.07
N LEU A 948 18.29 10.19 -13.94
CA LEU A 948 19.24 9.13 -13.59
C LEU A 948 20.60 9.68 -13.14
N LEU A 949 20.79 9.78 -11.82
CA LEU A 949 22.12 9.94 -11.21
C LEU A 949 23.04 8.75 -11.53
N TYR A 950 24.36 8.94 -11.47
CA TYR A 950 25.34 7.86 -11.66
C TYR A 950 25.55 7.01 -10.40
N ASP A 951 25.90 5.73 -10.57
CA ASP A 951 26.31 4.84 -9.46
C ASP A 951 27.73 4.30 -9.69
N ALA A 952 28.70 4.83 -8.94
CA ALA A 952 30.13 4.49 -9.07
C ALA A 952 30.49 3.01 -8.81
N PHE A 953 29.57 2.17 -8.33
CA PHE A 953 29.75 0.72 -8.26
C PHE A 953 29.20 -0.04 -9.48
N LYS A 954 28.34 0.58 -10.30
CA LYS A 954 27.71 -0.03 -11.49
C LYS A 954 28.36 0.44 -12.79
N GLU A 955 28.79 1.69 -12.83
CA GLU A 955 29.29 2.39 -14.02
C GLU A 955 30.40 3.41 -13.68
N VAL A 956 31.02 3.99 -14.71
CA VAL A 956 32.06 5.01 -14.54
C VAL A 956 31.42 6.39 -14.54
N VAL A 957 31.55 7.13 -13.42
CA VAL A 957 31.10 8.53 -13.33
C VAL A 957 31.82 9.37 -14.40
N PRO A 958 31.10 10.19 -15.20
CA PRO A 958 31.73 10.98 -16.26
C PRO A 958 32.79 11.95 -15.73
N SER A 959 33.97 11.98 -16.34
CA SER A 959 35.09 12.83 -15.90
C SER A 959 34.79 14.33 -15.92
N MET A 960 33.76 14.76 -16.66
CA MET A 960 33.26 16.15 -16.66
C MET A 960 32.67 16.58 -15.31
N VAL A 961 32.20 15.64 -14.47
CA VAL A 961 31.70 15.91 -13.11
C VAL A 961 32.85 16.35 -12.18
N GLY A 962 34.09 15.96 -12.47
CA GLY A 962 35.27 16.27 -11.64
C GLY A 962 35.34 15.51 -10.31
N ASP A 963 34.37 14.62 -10.04
CA ASP A 963 34.23 13.85 -8.81
C ASP A 963 34.11 12.36 -9.13
N PHE A 964 34.86 11.49 -8.44
CA PHE A 964 34.86 10.05 -8.71
C PHE A 964 33.65 9.31 -8.10
N GLY A 965 33.09 9.85 -7.02
CA GLY A 965 31.95 9.27 -6.30
C GLY A 965 30.60 9.72 -6.86
N GLY A 966 30.60 10.76 -7.71
CA GLY A 966 29.39 11.31 -8.33
C GLY A 966 28.50 12.07 -7.34
N LEU A 967 29.09 12.67 -6.30
CA LEU A 967 28.33 13.32 -5.21
C LEU A 967 27.62 14.61 -5.69
N THR A 968 26.31 14.52 -5.89
CA THR A 968 25.41 15.65 -6.24
C THR A 968 24.71 16.25 -5.01
N ARG A 969 24.03 17.39 -5.20
CA ARG A 969 23.26 18.09 -4.16
C ARG A 969 21.79 18.21 -4.58
N VAL A 970 20.87 17.90 -3.66
CA VAL A 970 19.43 18.06 -3.88
C VAL A 970 19.05 19.52 -4.15
N ASP A 971 19.79 20.47 -3.55
CA ASP A 971 19.64 21.91 -3.74
C ASP A 971 19.64 22.37 -5.21
N ASP A 972 20.42 21.69 -6.05
CA ASP A 972 20.54 21.98 -7.49
C ASP A 972 19.38 21.37 -8.30
N ALA A 973 18.53 20.53 -7.68
CA ALA A 973 17.42 19.78 -8.28
C ALA A 973 16.03 20.13 -7.68
N LEU A 974 15.95 21.10 -6.75
CA LEU A 974 14.71 21.38 -6.01
C LEU A 974 13.58 21.92 -6.91
N LEU A 975 12.50 21.15 -7.00
CA LEU A 975 11.21 21.52 -7.59
C LEU A 975 10.27 22.07 -6.50
N PHE A 976 9.54 23.13 -6.87
CA PHE A 976 8.69 23.91 -5.95
C PHE A 976 7.27 24.01 -6.49
N GLY A 977 6.30 24.14 -5.58
CA GLY A 977 4.87 24.16 -5.94
C GLY A 977 4.33 22.85 -6.51
N THR A 978 5.05 21.72 -6.34
CA THR A 978 4.59 20.41 -6.84
C THR A 978 3.34 19.95 -6.10
N ARG A 979 2.46 19.16 -6.76
CA ARG A 979 1.15 18.83 -6.18
C ARG A 979 1.28 18.12 -4.84
N ASN A 980 2.18 17.14 -4.73
CA ASN A 980 2.42 16.43 -3.47
C ASN A 980 3.02 17.33 -2.39
N ALA A 981 3.92 18.27 -2.73
CA ALA A 981 4.44 19.24 -1.75
C ALA A 981 3.36 20.19 -1.24
N LEU A 982 2.47 20.66 -2.11
CA LEU A 982 1.35 21.52 -1.72
C LEU A 982 0.27 20.77 -0.92
N VAL A 983 -0.03 19.50 -1.21
CA VAL A 983 -0.91 18.67 -0.37
C VAL A 983 -0.29 18.43 1.00
N ALA A 984 0.99 18.03 1.07
CA ALA A 984 1.72 17.87 2.32
C ALA A 984 1.73 19.17 3.15
N HIS A 985 1.94 20.33 2.51
CA HIS A 985 1.84 21.63 3.14
C HIS A 985 0.46 21.86 3.77
N ARG A 986 -0.61 21.65 3.00
CA ARG A 986 -2.00 21.78 3.48
C ARG A 986 -2.35 20.80 4.61
N ALA A 987 -1.73 19.61 4.66
CA ALA A 987 -1.89 18.66 5.76
C ALA A 987 -1.18 19.09 7.07
N GLY A 988 -0.28 20.08 6.99
CA GLY A 988 0.50 20.62 8.11
C GLY A 988 1.99 20.26 8.09
N VAL A 989 2.48 19.59 7.05
CA VAL A 989 3.92 19.32 6.85
C VAL A 989 4.54 20.53 6.16
N THR A 990 5.08 21.46 6.95
CA THR A 990 5.50 22.81 6.49
C THR A 990 6.87 22.87 5.81
N TYR A 991 7.71 21.85 6.00
CA TYR A 991 9.04 21.72 5.39
C TYR A 991 9.48 20.25 5.32
N ALA A 992 10.49 19.96 4.49
CA ALA A 992 11.00 18.61 4.29
C ALA A 992 12.53 18.62 4.10
N THR A 993 13.20 17.56 4.55
CA THR A 993 14.58 17.23 4.12
C THR A 993 14.53 16.09 3.10
N THR A 994 14.95 16.38 1.87
CA THR A 994 14.93 15.43 0.75
C THR A 994 16.34 15.00 0.40
N SER A 995 16.51 13.72 0.04
CA SER A 995 17.79 13.12 -0.38
C SER A 995 17.57 12.24 -1.60
N PHE A 996 18.63 11.91 -2.33
CA PHE A 996 18.53 10.98 -3.46
C PHE A 996 18.56 9.49 -3.03
N VAL A 997 18.48 9.19 -1.72
CA VAL A 997 18.30 7.81 -1.22
C VAL A 997 16.82 7.45 -1.22
N GLN A 998 16.22 7.48 -2.40
CA GLN A 998 14.95 6.80 -2.65
C GLN A 998 15.19 5.29 -2.51
N SER A 999 14.32 4.59 -1.79
CA SER A 999 14.20 3.12 -1.85
C SER A 999 12.72 2.77 -2.00
N PRO A 1000 12.18 2.81 -3.23
CA PRO A 1000 10.83 2.34 -3.52
C PRO A 1000 10.66 0.86 -3.16
N LEU A 1001 9.42 0.38 -3.13
CA LEU A 1001 9.08 -1.03 -2.94
C LEU A 1001 10.00 -1.97 -3.72
N PHE A 1002 10.70 -2.84 -3.00
CA PHE A 1002 11.65 -3.85 -3.51
C PHE A 1002 12.83 -3.32 -4.33
N LEU A 1003 13.10 -2.00 -4.28
CA LEU A 1003 14.29 -1.36 -4.80
C LEU A 1003 15.11 -0.79 -3.63
N ARG A 1004 16.34 -0.37 -3.92
CA ARG A 1004 17.23 0.21 -2.90
C ARG A 1004 18.07 1.33 -3.50
N GLY A 1005 18.22 2.40 -2.73
CA GLY A 1005 19.04 3.56 -3.07
C GLY A 1005 20.52 3.24 -3.32
N LYS A 1006 21.19 4.19 -3.96
CA LYS A 1006 22.61 4.09 -4.33
C LYS A 1006 23.50 4.15 -3.09
N PHE A 1007 24.73 3.63 -3.19
CA PHE A 1007 25.65 3.65 -2.04
C PHE A 1007 25.98 5.09 -1.63
N VAL A 1008 26.28 5.97 -2.58
CA VAL A 1008 26.33 7.42 -2.36
C VAL A 1008 24.94 7.99 -2.65
N GLY A 1009 24.35 8.65 -1.65
CA GLY A 1009 23.00 9.22 -1.68
C GLY A 1009 22.93 10.71 -1.96
N GLY A 1010 24.06 11.33 -2.28
CA GLY A 1010 24.19 12.78 -2.43
C GLY A 1010 24.13 13.55 -1.12
N LEU A 1011 23.98 14.87 -1.27
CA LEU A 1011 23.84 15.84 -0.20
C LEU A 1011 22.38 16.31 -0.17
N SER A 1012 21.71 16.13 0.96
CA SER A 1012 20.32 16.54 1.13
C SER A 1012 20.17 18.04 1.30
N ALA A 1013 19.01 18.57 0.92
CA ALA A 1013 18.62 19.95 1.19
C ALA A 1013 17.30 19.97 1.98
N THR A 1014 17.10 21.02 2.76
CA THR A 1014 15.86 21.24 3.52
C THR A 1014 15.16 22.49 3.00
N PHE A 1015 13.88 22.35 2.65
CA PHE A 1015 13.09 23.39 1.98
C PHE A 1015 11.65 23.44 2.51
N ARG A 1016 10.94 24.53 2.21
CA ARG A 1016 9.54 24.75 2.57
C ARG A 1016 8.61 24.16 1.53
N THR A 1017 7.70 23.29 1.94
CA THR A 1017 6.77 22.57 1.07
C THR A 1017 5.78 23.51 0.35
N GLY A 1018 5.34 24.57 1.04
CA GLY A 1018 4.49 25.64 0.51
C GLY A 1018 5.24 26.82 -0.12
N ALA A 1019 6.48 26.63 -0.57
CA ALA A 1019 7.20 27.66 -1.33
C ALA A 1019 6.90 27.52 -2.84
N PRO A 1020 6.64 28.64 -3.55
CA PRO A 1020 6.26 28.62 -4.96
C PRO A 1020 7.46 28.57 -5.92
N ASN A 1021 8.69 28.87 -5.46
CA ASN A 1021 9.95 28.76 -6.19
C ASN A 1021 11.14 29.06 -5.26
N ALA A 1022 12.34 28.67 -5.67
CA ALA A 1022 13.60 28.89 -4.95
C ALA A 1022 13.96 30.37 -4.68
N LEU A 1023 13.32 31.33 -5.36
CA LEU A 1023 13.55 32.77 -5.15
C LEU A 1023 12.63 33.37 -4.07
N GLU A 1024 11.63 32.64 -3.55
CA GLU A 1024 10.93 33.08 -2.34
C GLU A 1024 11.91 33.10 -1.17
N ARG A 1025 11.94 34.22 -0.44
CA ARG A 1025 12.80 34.38 0.73
C ARG A 1025 12.42 33.33 1.79
N THR A 1026 13.40 32.50 2.16
CA THR A 1026 13.28 31.31 3.04
C THR A 1026 12.72 30.03 2.41
N ALA A 1027 12.50 29.98 1.08
CA ALA A 1027 12.10 28.74 0.38
C ALA A 1027 13.04 27.56 0.67
N ILE A 1028 14.35 27.80 0.59
CA ILE A 1028 15.39 26.87 1.02
C ILE A 1028 15.76 27.26 2.46
N ILE A 1029 15.64 26.30 3.38
CA ILE A 1029 16.02 26.46 4.80
C ILE A 1029 17.52 26.16 4.96
N LYS A 1030 17.98 25.01 4.45
CA LYS A 1030 19.39 24.58 4.54
C LYS A 1030 19.82 23.82 3.29
N SER A 1031 20.61 24.50 2.46
CA SER A 1031 21.09 24.08 1.13
C SER A 1031 22.02 22.84 1.13
N VAL A 1032 22.70 22.55 2.25
CA VAL A 1032 23.31 21.24 2.51
C VAL A 1032 23.00 20.85 3.95
N THR A 1033 22.14 19.86 4.12
CA THR A 1033 21.62 19.42 5.42
C THR A 1033 22.46 18.30 6.00
N ALA A 1034 22.55 17.17 5.29
CA ALA A 1034 23.32 15.98 5.68
C ALA A 1034 23.93 15.27 4.45
N LEU A 1035 24.93 14.41 4.69
CA LEU A 1035 25.48 13.49 3.70
C LEU A 1035 24.75 12.16 3.80
N HIS A 1036 24.24 11.64 2.69
CA HIS A 1036 23.48 10.40 2.67
C HIS A 1036 24.24 9.25 2.02
N ILE A 1037 24.09 8.05 2.57
CA ILE A 1037 24.54 6.77 1.99
C ILE A 1037 23.52 5.67 2.28
N SER A 1038 23.49 4.59 1.48
CA SER A 1038 22.72 3.37 1.79
C SER A 1038 23.62 2.16 1.91
N ILE A 1039 23.43 1.33 2.95
CA ILE A 1039 24.20 0.11 3.21
C ILE A 1039 23.28 -1.07 3.53
N GLY A 1040 23.43 -2.16 2.79
CA GLY A 1040 22.52 -3.30 2.82
C GLY A 1040 22.95 -4.44 1.90
N ARG A 1041 22.14 -5.50 1.87
CA ARG A 1041 22.22 -6.63 0.94
C ARG A 1041 21.54 -6.25 -0.42
N PRO A 1042 21.59 -7.12 -1.45
CA PRO A 1042 20.91 -6.85 -2.73
C PRO A 1042 19.38 -6.87 -2.60
N PRO A 1043 18.65 -6.01 -3.35
CA PRO A 1043 17.18 -6.03 -3.37
C PRO A 1043 16.64 -7.27 -4.10
N PRO A 1044 15.43 -7.75 -3.77
CA PRO A 1044 14.90 -9.02 -4.28
C PRO A 1044 14.50 -8.97 -5.76
N THR A 1045 14.34 -7.79 -6.35
CA THR A 1045 14.16 -7.59 -7.80
C THR A 1045 15.45 -7.76 -8.62
N SER A 1046 16.62 -7.84 -7.97
CA SER A 1046 17.92 -7.85 -8.66
C SER A 1046 18.33 -9.22 -9.19
N TYR A 1047 17.77 -9.61 -10.33
CA TYR A 1047 18.23 -10.76 -11.13
C TYR A 1047 19.62 -10.55 -11.79
N THR A 1048 20.32 -9.44 -11.52
CA THR A 1048 21.59 -9.08 -12.19
C THR A 1048 22.81 -9.15 -11.26
N PRO A 1049 24.01 -9.51 -11.77
CA PRO A 1049 25.20 -9.74 -10.95
C PRO A 1049 26.00 -8.47 -10.59
N ARG A 1050 25.42 -7.26 -10.70
CA ARG A 1050 26.13 -5.97 -10.52
C ARG A 1050 25.68 -5.17 -9.28
N VAL A 1051 25.43 -5.86 -8.17
CA VAL A 1051 25.23 -5.22 -6.86
C VAL A 1051 26.52 -5.38 -6.05
N PRO A 1052 27.13 -4.29 -5.53
CA PRO A 1052 28.34 -4.39 -4.71
C PRO A 1052 28.05 -5.17 -3.42
N SER A 1053 28.95 -6.09 -3.04
CA SER A 1053 28.77 -6.84 -1.80
C SER A 1053 28.75 -5.91 -0.58
N LEU A 1054 28.08 -6.35 0.50
CA LEU A 1054 28.10 -5.63 1.79
C LEU A 1054 29.54 -5.38 2.27
N SER A 1055 30.45 -6.32 2.05
CA SER A 1055 31.88 -6.17 2.38
C SER A 1055 32.58 -5.09 1.56
N ILE A 1056 32.22 -4.91 0.28
CA ILE A 1056 32.73 -3.82 -0.57
C ILE A 1056 32.14 -2.48 -0.11
N GLN A 1057 30.84 -2.39 0.15
CA GLN A 1057 30.17 -1.17 0.65
C GLN A 1057 30.82 -0.69 1.96
N ILE A 1058 31.03 -1.58 2.94
CA ILE A 1058 31.67 -1.28 4.22
C ILE A 1058 33.16 -0.93 4.05
N ALA A 1059 33.89 -1.59 3.15
CA ALA A 1059 35.30 -1.27 2.88
C ALA A 1059 35.47 0.12 2.26
N THR A 1060 34.63 0.47 1.29
CA THR A 1060 34.63 1.81 0.66
C THR A 1060 34.26 2.88 1.68
N LEU A 1061 33.22 2.68 2.51
CA LEU A 1061 32.90 3.64 3.58
C LEU A 1061 34.06 3.82 4.56
N ARG A 1062 34.69 2.70 4.99
CA ARG A 1062 35.84 2.76 5.91
C ARG A 1062 36.99 3.58 5.33
N ARG A 1063 37.34 3.38 4.05
CA ARG A 1063 38.36 4.20 3.36
C ARG A 1063 37.96 5.68 3.36
N LEU A 1064 36.75 6.00 2.92
CA LEU A 1064 36.26 7.39 2.81
C LEU A 1064 36.28 8.14 4.15
N LEU A 1065 35.94 7.48 5.26
CA LEU A 1065 35.95 8.11 6.59
C LEU A 1065 37.34 8.12 7.25
N LEU A 1066 38.13 7.04 7.14
CA LEU A 1066 39.43 6.91 7.83
C LEU A 1066 40.63 7.44 7.04
N GLU A 1067 40.67 7.25 5.73
CA GLU A 1067 41.80 7.64 4.86
C GLU A 1067 41.48 8.95 4.13
N GLY A 1068 40.21 9.12 3.75
CA GLY A 1068 39.73 10.28 2.99
C GLY A 1068 40.11 10.21 1.51
N GLU A 1069 39.73 11.27 0.79
CA GLU A 1069 40.04 11.48 -0.62
C GLU A 1069 40.45 12.94 -0.84
N ASP A 1070 40.87 13.29 -2.06
CA ASP A 1070 41.26 14.65 -2.40
C ASP A 1070 40.12 15.65 -2.14
N THR A 1071 40.31 16.56 -1.17
CA THR A 1071 39.31 17.55 -0.76
C THR A 1071 39.09 18.67 -1.79
N ARG A 1072 39.66 18.57 -2.99
CA ARG A 1072 39.24 19.33 -4.18
C ARG A 1072 38.03 18.70 -4.88
N THR A 1073 37.68 17.46 -4.54
CA THR A 1073 36.45 16.77 -4.96
C THR A 1073 35.35 16.95 -3.92
N GLN A 1074 34.09 16.91 -4.33
CA GLN A 1074 32.95 16.99 -3.40
C GLN A 1074 32.94 15.79 -2.46
N THR A 1075 33.18 14.58 -2.98
CA THR A 1075 33.30 13.36 -2.18
C THR A 1075 34.40 13.49 -1.10
N GLY A 1076 35.59 13.98 -1.44
CA GLY A 1076 36.66 14.20 -0.47
C GLY A 1076 36.33 15.27 0.57
N GLU A 1077 35.71 16.38 0.18
CA GLU A 1077 35.31 17.46 1.11
C GLU A 1077 34.22 16.99 2.09
N TRP A 1078 33.14 16.38 1.61
CA TRP A 1078 31.96 16.12 2.42
C TRP A 1078 32.07 14.84 3.26
N PHE A 1079 32.74 13.78 2.79
CA PHE A 1079 33.05 12.64 3.67
C PHE A 1079 34.02 13.02 4.79
N LYS A 1080 34.94 13.98 4.54
CA LYS A 1080 35.77 14.56 5.61
C LYS A 1080 34.92 15.31 6.64
N LYS A 1081 34.05 16.24 6.20
CA LYS A 1081 33.15 17.00 7.10
C LYS A 1081 32.23 16.10 7.92
N ALA A 1082 31.70 15.03 7.31
CA ALA A 1082 30.89 14.03 8.01
C ALA A 1082 31.70 13.26 9.06
N ALA A 1083 32.89 12.77 8.71
CA ALA A 1083 33.79 12.08 9.64
C ALA A 1083 34.32 12.97 10.78
N GLU A 1084 34.31 14.29 10.60
CA GLU A 1084 34.65 15.31 11.60
C GLU A 1084 33.41 15.89 12.31
N GLY A 1085 32.22 15.30 12.12
CA GLY A 1085 30.97 15.68 12.79
C GLY A 1085 30.37 17.03 12.38
N THR A 1086 30.95 17.69 11.38
CA THR A 1086 30.53 19.03 10.90
C THR A 1086 29.16 18.99 10.20
N ILE A 1087 28.78 17.85 9.64
CA ILE A 1087 27.41 17.54 9.16
C ILE A 1087 27.03 16.12 9.60
N PRO A 1088 25.72 15.80 9.72
CA PRO A 1088 25.29 14.42 9.94
C PRO A 1088 25.66 13.51 8.77
N LEU A 1089 26.13 12.30 9.08
CA LEU A 1089 26.15 11.15 8.17
C LEU A 1089 24.87 10.35 8.37
N VAL A 1090 23.93 10.45 7.42
CA VAL A 1090 22.70 9.68 7.42
C VAL A 1090 22.91 8.40 6.63
N ILE A 1091 22.69 7.26 7.28
CA ILE A 1091 22.87 5.93 6.70
C ILE A 1091 21.52 5.23 6.62
N ASP A 1092 21.07 4.97 5.40
CA ASP A 1092 19.95 4.10 5.10
C ASP A 1092 20.35 2.64 5.33
N VAL A 1093 19.83 2.04 6.40
CA VAL A 1093 20.16 0.67 6.84
C VAL A 1093 19.05 0.08 7.71
N SER A 1094 18.56 -1.11 7.34
CA SER A 1094 17.56 -1.84 8.15
C SER A 1094 18.20 -2.76 9.17
N SER A 1095 19.29 -3.44 8.80
CA SER A 1095 19.68 -4.69 9.46
C SER A 1095 20.61 -4.48 10.66
N ALA A 1096 20.28 -5.09 11.80
CA ALA A 1096 21.04 -4.99 13.04
C ALA A 1096 22.49 -5.48 12.88
N ASP A 1097 22.71 -6.54 12.09
CA ASP A 1097 24.06 -7.08 11.83
C ASP A 1097 24.96 -6.02 11.14
N ILE A 1098 24.35 -5.15 10.33
CA ILE A 1098 25.00 -4.06 9.62
C ILE A 1098 25.18 -2.87 10.55
N MET A 1099 24.14 -2.47 11.29
CA MET A 1099 24.21 -1.39 12.29
C MET A 1099 25.29 -1.66 13.36
N ALA A 1100 25.44 -2.90 13.85
CA ALA A 1100 26.54 -3.28 14.74
C ALA A 1100 27.94 -3.13 14.10
N THR A 1101 28.04 -3.32 12.78
CA THR A 1101 29.28 -3.08 12.03
C THR A 1101 29.55 -1.58 11.86
N LEU A 1102 28.51 -0.77 11.69
CA LEU A 1102 28.59 0.69 11.57
C LEU A 1102 28.88 1.39 12.91
N ILE A 1103 28.30 0.91 14.02
CA ILE A 1103 28.64 1.34 15.38
C ILE A 1103 30.14 1.17 15.64
N ARG A 1104 30.71 0.01 15.28
CA ARG A 1104 32.15 -0.23 15.38
C ARG A 1104 32.96 0.70 14.47
N LEU A 1105 32.50 0.94 13.25
CA LEU A 1105 33.17 1.87 12.34
C LEU A 1105 33.12 3.32 12.87
N LYS A 1106 32.06 3.73 13.56
CA LYS A 1106 32.01 5.03 14.25
C LYS A 1106 33.12 5.13 15.30
N SER A 1107 33.26 4.14 16.18
CA SER A 1107 34.37 4.10 17.14
C SER A 1107 35.75 4.12 16.46
N GLU A 1108 35.95 3.36 15.38
CA GLU A 1108 37.21 3.36 14.60
C GLU A 1108 37.53 4.76 14.00
N VAL A 1109 36.51 5.52 13.57
CA VAL A 1109 36.66 6.87 13.02
C VAL A 1109 36.95 7.90 14.10
N GLU A 1110 36.20 7.86 15.20
CA GLU A 1110 36.34 8.81 16.31
C GLU A 1110 37.68 8.64 17.03
N GLU A 1111 38.14 7.40 17.25
CA GLU A 1111 39.48 7.10 17.77
C GLU A 1111 40.59 7.62 16.85
N LYS A 1112 40.46 7.41 15.52
CA LYS A 1112 41.48 7.85 14.55
C LYS A 1112 41.54 9.37 14.37
N ARG A 1113 40.40 10.06 14.46
CA ARG A 1113 40.29 11.51 14.18
C ARG A 1113 40.30 12.40 15.42
N GLY A 1114 40.01 11.87 16.61
CA GLY A 1114 39.87 12.67 17.84
C GLY A 1114 38.70 13.67 17.79
N THR A 1115 37.70 13.40 16.95
CA THR A 1115 36.49 14.21 16.76
C THR A 1115 35.27 13.30 16.89
N TYR A 1116 34.16 13.83 17.42
CA TYR A 1116 32.89 13.11 17.50
C TYR A 1116 32.17 13.16 16.14
N MET A 1117 31.71 12.03 15.64
CA MET A 1117 31.00 11.91 14.36
C MET A 1117 29.49 11.78 14.58
N ARG A 1118 28.74 12.78 14.08
CA ARG A 1118 27.27 12.74 14.02
C ARG A 1118 26.82 11.69 13.00
N MET A 1119 26.23 10.60 13.48
CA MET A 1119 25.72 9.49 12.66
C MET A 1119 24.25 9.24 12.98
N VAL A 1120 23.44 9.03 11.94
CA VAL A 1120 22.00 8.73 12.04
C VAL A 1120 21.68 7.50 11.20
N PHE A 1121 20.97 6.52 11.76
CA PHE A 1121 20.41 5.41 10.99
C PHE A 1121 19.00 5.76 10.52
N SER A 1122 18.72 5.58 9.23
CA SER A 1122 17.39 5.76 8.61
C SER A 1122 16.85 4.45 8.04
N ARG A 1123 15.51 4.36 7.90
CA ARG A 1123 14.73 3.11 7.82
C ARG A 1123 14.79 2.34 9.13
N ALA A 1124 15.97 1.84 9.50
CA ALA A 1124 16.31 1.39 10.85
C ALA A 1124 15.39 0.27 11.43
N THR A 1125 14.81 -0.56 10.58
CA THR A 1125 13.77 -1.57 10.91
C THR A 1125 14.15 -2.51 12.06
N GLU A 1126 15.39 -2.99 12.11
CA GLU A 1126 15.89 -3.89 13.16
C GLU A 1126 16.60 -3.14 14.32
N ALA A 1127 16.58 -1.80 14.36
CA ALA A 1127 17.39 -0.99 15.30
C ALA A 1127 17.00 -1.19 16.77
N TYR A 1128 15.76 -1.57 17.04
CA TYR A 1128 15.29 -1.89 18.40
C TYR A 1128 16.09 -3.05 19.03
N LEU A 1129 16.68 -3.95 18.23
CA LEU A 1129 17.56 -5.03 18.70
C LEU A 1129 18.91 -4.54 19.24
N LEU A 1130 19.28 -3.28 18.96
CA LEU A 1130 20.52 -2.62 19.37
C LEU A 1130 20.25 -1.29 20.09
N ALA A 1131 19.04 -1.07 20.60
CA ALA A 1131 18.60 0.22 21.15
C ALA A 1131 19.53 0.75 22.27
N LYS A 1132 20.05 -0.16 23.10
CA LYS A 1132 21.03 0.14 24.16
C LYS A 1132 22.39 0.57 23.58
N GLU A 1133 22.88 -0.14 22.57
CA GLU A 1133 24.18 0.12 21.94
C GLU A 1133 24.14 1.42 21.14
N ILE A 1134 23.05 1.65 20.39
CA ILE A 1134 22.75 2.89 19.64
C ILE A 1134 22.71 4.11 20.58
N ALA A 1135 21.99 4.02 21.70
CA ALA A 1135 21.96 5.07 22.72
C ALA A 1135 23.33 5.30 23.37
N HIS A 1136 24.11 4.24 23.62
CA HIS A 1136 25.41 4.35 24.29
C HIS A 1136 26.46 5.11 23.45
N VAL A 1137 26.42 4.99 22.11
CA VAL A 1137 27.30 5.73 21.20
C VAL A 1137 26.66 6.99 20.61
N ASP A 1138 25.49 7.41 21.11
CA ASP A 1138 24.74 8.59 20.66
C ASP A 1138 24.51 8.60 19.13
N ILE A 1139 24.04 7.47 18.59
CA ILE A 1139 23.53 7.40 17.21
C ILE A 1139 22.05 7.74 17.21
N GLY A 1140 21.67 8.67 16.32
CA GLY A 1140 20.28 9.02 16.07
C GLY A 1140 19.55 7.99 15.21
N VAL A 1141 18.22 7.90 15.31
CA VAL A 1141 17.40 7.01 14.49
C VAL A 1141 16.24 7.75 13.83
N ILE A 1142 16.00 7.51 12.55
CA ILE A 1142 14.78 7.90 11.85
C ILE A 1142 14.08 6.64 11.33
N LEU A 1143 12.98 6.25 11.98
CA LEU A 1143 12.16 5.13 11.51
C LEU A 1143 11.35 5.57 10.29
N SER A 1144 11.51 4.88 9.16
CA SER A 1144 10.79 5.18 7.92
C SER A 1144 10.57 3.90 7.10
N PRO A 1145 9.34 3.39 6.94
CA PRO A 1145 8.08 3.95 7.45
C PRO A 1145 8.00 3.88 8.99
N PRO A 1146 7.05 4.59 9.64
CA PRO A 1146 6.85 4.50 11.08
C PRO A 1146 6.19 3.17 11.48
N ARG A 1147 5.19 2.72 10.71
CA ARG A 1147 4.54 1.40 10.82
C ARG A 1147 5.43 0.34 10.17
N GLN A 1148 6.09 -0.49 10.98
CA GLN A 1148 7.14 -1.42 10.53
C GLN A 1148 6.59 -2.61 9.74
N TYR A 1149 7.30 -3.00 8.67
CA TYR A 1149 6.98 -4.17 7.84
C TYR A 1149 8.26 -4.84 7.31
N PRO A 1150 8.33 -6.19 7.24
CA PRO A 1150 9.50 -6.91 6.72
C PRO A 1150 9.54 -6.90 5.18
N TRP A 1151 9.80 -5.75 4.56
CA TRP A 1151 9.83 -5.60 3.10
C TRP A 1151 10.90 -6.47 2.42
N SER A 1152 12.10 -6.54 3.00
CA SER A 1152 13.24 -7.28 2.46
C SER A 1152 13.89 -8.19 3.51
N TRP A 1153 14.86 -8.99 3.09
CA TRP A 1153 15.65 -9.80 4.03
C TRP A 1153 16.36 -8.97 5.11
N ASP A 1154 16.75 -7.72 4.82
CA ASP A 1154 17.38 -6.84 5.80
C ASP A 1154 16.38 -6.27 6.83
N ASP A 1155 15.08 -6.36 6.53
CA ASP A 1155 13.94 -5.94 7.34
C ASP A 1155 13.25 -7.10 8.09
N ARG A 1156 13.66 -8.35 7.85
CA ARG A 1156 12.92 -9.57 8.26
C ARG A 1156 12.61 -9.69 9.76
N ARG A 1157 13.31 -8.96 10.64
CA ARG A 1157 13.02 -8.89 12.08
C ARG A 1157 12.21 -7.64 12.47
N ALA A 1158 11.42 -7.07 11.56
CA ALA A 1158 10.52 -5.95 11.83
C ALA A 1158 9.60 -6.24 13.03
N LEU A 1159 9.53 -5.31 13.99
CA LEU A 1159 8.68 -5.46 15.18
C LEU A 1159 7.28 -4.91 14.90
N ALA A 1160 6.32 -5.82 14.72
CA ALA A 1160 4.98 -5.50 14.22
C ALA A 1160 4.11 -4.63 15.15
N GLY A 1161 4.23 -4.77 16.47
CA GLY A 1161 3.34 -4.10 17.44
C GLY A 1161 2.03 -4.87 17.72
N PRO A 1162 1.11 -4.27 18.49
CA PRO A 1162 -0.16 -4.91 18.86
C PRO A 1162 -1.04 -5.22 17.62
N PRO A 1163 -1.74 -6.37 17.58
CA PRO A 1163 -1.93 -7.36 18.63
C PRO A 1163 -0.87 -8.48 18.67
N LEU A 1164 0.19 -8.41 17.85
CA LEU A 1164 1.21 -9.46 17.77
C LEU A 1164 2.33 -9.32 18.82
N THR A 1165 2.69 -8.09 19.18
CA THR A 1165 3.71 -7.82 20.22
C THR A 1165 3.27 -6.70 21.17
N ASN A 1166 3.66 -6.81 22.46
CA ASN A 1166 3.36 -5.80 23.49
C ASN A 1166 4.01 -4.43 23.25
N GLU A 1167 5.04 -4.37 22.39
CA GLU A 1167 5.80 -3.16 22.10
C GLU A 1167 6.04 -2.98 20.59
N THR A 1168 6.27 -1.73 20.19
CA THR A 1168 6.71 -1.31 18.85
C THR A 1168 8.20 -0.97 18.86
N ALA A 1169 8.85 -0.94 17.68
CA ALA A 1169 10.26 -0.57 17.58
C ALA A 1169 10.55 0.83 18.16
N LEU A 1170 9.62 1.78 17.93
CA LEU A 1170 9.66 3.14 18.48
C LEU A 1170 9.66 3.15 20.02
N ALA A 1171 8.76 2.39 20.65
CA ALA A 1171 8.65 2.35 22.11
C ALA A 1171 9.95 1.83 22.77
N ILE A 1172 10.57 0.80 22.19
CA ILE A 1172 11.83 0.24 22.68
C ILE A 1172 12.99 1.25 22.54
N LEU A 1173 13.12 1.91 21.39
CA LEU A 1173 14.16 2.90 21.16
C LEU A 1173 14.06 4.09 22.13
N LEU A 1174 12.85 4.61 22.34
CA LEU A 1174 12.59 5.68 23.30
C LEU A 1174 12.85 5.25 24.76
N LYS A 1175 12.50 4.01 25.15
CA LYS A 1175 12.81 3.44 26.47
C LYS A 1175 14.31 3.37 26.77
N HIS A 1176 15.13 3.20 25.73
CA HIS A 1176 16.59 3.20 25.86
C HIS A 1176 17.24 4.58 25.72
N GLY A 1177 16.45 5.66 25.52
CA GLY A 1177 16.96 7.03 25.43
C GLY A 1177 17.53 7.41 24.06
N VAL A 1178 17.24 6.64 23.00
CA VAL A 1178 17.61 7.00 21.63
C VAL A 1178 16.84 8.25 21.20
N THR A 1179 17.52 9.21 20.55
CA THR A 1179 16.81 10.30 19.85
C THR A 1179 16.19 9.72 18.58
N VAL A 1180 14.85 9.59 18.56
CA VAL A 1180 14.11 9.03 17.42
C VAL A 1180 13.31 10.13 16.70
N GLY A 1181 13.41 10.17 15.38
CA GLY A 1181 12.45 10.83 14.50
C GLY A 1181 11.62 9.81 13.72
N LEU A 1182 10.49 10.23 13.18
CA LEU A 1182 9.71 9.45 12.21
C LEU A 1182 9.80 10.09 10.82
N GLY A 1183 9.92 9.27 9.79
CA GLY A 1183 9.92 9.70 8.40
C GLY A 1183 8.99 8.82 7.56
N ASN A 1184 8.67 9.28 6.34
CA ASN A 1184 7.90 8.51 5.38
C ASN A 1184 8.67 8.51 4.05
N TRP A 1185 8.82 7.34 3.44
CA TRP A 1185 9.59 7.17 2.20
C TRP A 1185 8.73 7.30 0.94
N HIS A 1186 7.42 7.14 1.05
CA HIS A 1186 6.47 7.16 -0.07
C HIS A 1186 5.86 8.55 -0.20
N THR A 1187 5.92 9.16 -1.39
CA THR A 1187 5.65 10.60 -1.54
C THR A 1187 4.19 11.03 -1.26
N PRO A 1188 3.15 10.27 -1.64
CA PRO A 1188 1.75 10.58 -1.28
C PRO A 1188 1.47 10.56 0.22
N HIS A 1189 1.92 9.53 0.94
CA HIS A 1189 1.66 9.33 2.38
C HIS A 1189 2.29 10.39 3.30
N VAL A 1190 3.06 11.35 2.76
CA VAL A 1190 3.60 12.46 3.55
C VAL A 1190 2.48 13.29 4.20
N GLN A 1191 1.31 13.39 3.56
CA GLN A 1191 0.12 14.05 4.15
C GLN A 1191 -0.33 13.38 5.46
N ASP A 1192 -0.13 12.06 5.59
CA ASP A 1192 -0.57 11.24 6.71
C ASP A 1192 0.43 11.18 7.87
N THR A 1193 1.55 11.90 7.77
CA THR A 1193 2.53 12.07 8.87
C THR A 1193 1.86 12.36 10.21
N ARG A 1194 0.78 13.17 10.20
CA ARG A 1194 -0.01 13.52 11.39
C ARG A 1194 -0.78 12.31 11.99
N LEU A 1195 -1.29 11.41 11.14
CA LEU A 1195 -2.06 10.23 11.50
C LEU A 1195 -1.14 9.06 11.87
N ASP A 1196 -0.02 8.89 11.16
CA ASP A 1196 1.06 7.96 11.51
C ASP A 1196 1.56 8.21 12.94
N VAL A 1197 1.77 9.49 13.31
CA VAL A 1197 2.16 9.91 14.66
C VAL A 1197 1.04 9.65 15.67
N GLY A 1198 -0.21 9.97 15.34
CA GLY A 1198 -1.36 9.68 16.19
C GLY A 1198 -1.51 8.18 16.50
N TRP A 1199 -1.39 7.33 15.48
CA TRP A 1199 -1.37 5.87 15.61
C TRP A 1199 -0.17 5.41 16.46
N ALA A 1200 1.03 5.93 16.22
CA ALA A 1200 2.23 5.57 16.97
C ALA A 1200 2.15 5.91 18.47
N VAL A 1201 1.39 6.96 18.84
CA VAL A 1201 1.04 7.24 20.24
C VAL A 1201 0.10 6.18 20.80
N LEU A 1202 -0.95 5.81 20.07
CA LEU A 1202 -1.96 4.84 20.53
C LEU A 1202 -1.40 3.41 20.69
N GLU A 1203 -0.50 2.97 19.80
CA GLU A 1203 0.22 1.70 19.96
C GLU A 1203 1.35 1.75 21.01
N SER A 1204 1.68 2.92 21.56
CA SER A 1204 2.75 3.04 22.57
C SER A 1204 2.40 2.50 23.96
N ASN A 1205 1.14 2.05 24.17
CA ASN A 1205 0.62 1.64 25.47
C ASN A 1205 0.82 2.74 26.55
N ASN A 1206 0.46 3.98 26.19
CA ASN A 1206 0.64 5.22 26.98
C ASN A 1206 2.09 5.58 27.33
N TRP A 1207 3.10 5.05 26.61
CA TRP A 1207 4.50 5.43 26.81
C TRP A 1207 4.86 6.79 26.17
N ILE A 1208 4.19 7.15 25.08
CA ILE A 1208 4.39 8.41 24.35
C ILE A 1208 3.18 9.30 24.62
N ASN A 1209 3.42 10.58 24.95
CA ASN A 1209 2.35 11.57 25.12
C ASN A 1209 2.28 12.56 23.93
N LYS A 1210 1.20 13.36 23.84
CA LYS A 1210 0.97 14.33 22.74
C LYS A 1210 2.16 15.26 22.45
N ARG A 1211 2.92 15.67 23.47
CA ARG A 1211 4.10 16.54 23.29
C ARG A 1211 5.19 15.81 22.50
N GLN A 1212 5.57 14.63 22.99
CA GLN A 1212 6.58 13.78 22.36
C GLN A 1212 6.15 13.39 20.94
N ALA A 1213 4.86 13.18 20.71
CA ALA A 1213 4.29 12.93 19.38
C ALA A 1213 4.66 14.03 18.37
N TYR A 1214 4.50 15.31 18.73
CA TYR A 1214 4.94 16.42 17.87
C TYR A 1214 6.47 16.50 17.74
N GLU A 1215 7.23 16.20 18.80
CA GLU A 1215 8.70 16.21 18.79
C GLU A 1215 9.26 15.18 17.80
N LEU A 1216 8.66 13.98 17.69
CA LEU A 1216 9.03 12.91 16.74
C LEU A 1216 9.03 13.33 15.26
N VAL A 1217 8.19 14.30 14.88
CA VAL A 1217 8.05 14.80 13.49
C VAL A 1217 8.32 16.30 13.36
N SER A 1218 9.06 16.87 14.31
CA SER A 1218 9.59 18.23 14.18
C SER A 1218 10.97 18.34 14.81
N THR A 1219 11.05 18.60 16.11
CA THR A 1219 12.30 19.00 16.77
C THR A 1219 13.30 17.86 16.94
N ASN A 1220 12.87 16.60 17.01
CA ASN A 1220 13.79 15.46 16.93
C ASN A 1220 14.40 15.34 15.53
N LEU A 1221 13.61 15.50 14.45
CA LEU A 1221 14.16 15.50 13.09
C LEU A 1221 15.14 16.66 12.88
N GLU A 1222 14.81 17.85 13.39
CA GLU A 1222 15.69 19.01 13.32
C GLU A 1222 17.02 18.80 14.05
N LYS A 1223 16.99 18.20 15.24
CA LYS A 1223 18.20 17.80 15.99
C LYS A 1223 19.04 16.76 15.23
N LEU A 1224 18.38 15.75 14.66
CA LEU A 1224 19.02 14.67 13.90
C LEU A 1224 19.67 15.15 12.59
N LEU A 1225 19.09 16.20 11.98
CA LEU A 1225 19.48 16.72 10.66
C LEU A 1225 20.22 18.06 10.73
N ASP A 1226 20.59 18.51 11.94
CA ASP A 1226 21.35 19.75 12.19
C ASP A 1226 20.62 21.01 11.66
N LEU A 1227 19.33 21.12 11.94
CA LEU A 1227 18.45 22.24 11.57
C LEU A 1227 18.09 23.17 12.74
N GLU A 1228 18.58 22.86 13.94
CA GLU A 1228 18.49 23.72 15.12
C GLU A 1228 19.02 25.13 14.78
N GLY A 1229 18.25 26.17 15.11
CA GLY A 1229 18.55 27.56 14.75
C GLY A 1229 18.24 27.98 13.29
N TRP A 1230 18.09 27.03 12.35
CA TRP A 1230 17.75 27.34 10.95
C TRP A 1230 16.24 27.57 10.75
N VAL A 1231 15.40 26.81 11.45
CA VAL A 1231 13.92 26.92 11.38
C VAL A 1231 13.39 28.11 12.20
N GLY A 1232 14.18 28.59 13.18
CA GLY A 1232 13.86 29.71 14.06
C GLY A 1232 13.03 29.34 15.30
N ASP A 1233 13.15 30.13 16.36
CA ASP A 1233 12.77 29.78 17.75
C ASP A 1233 11.32 29.27 17.96
N MET A 1234 10.38 29.74 17.12
CA MET A 1234 8.96 29.39 17.19
C MET A 1234 8.60 28.23 16.23
N GLY A 1235 9.40 28.03 15.17
CA GLY A 1235 9.01 27.28 13.98
C GLY A 1235 7.80 27.85 13.26
N ASP A 1236 7.32 27.15 12.24
CA ASP A 1236 5.96 27.34 11.76
C ASP A 1236 4.97 26.65 12.71
N LEU A 1237 3.71 27.10 12.72
CA LEU A 1237 2.60 26.48 13.45
C LEU A 1237 1.44 26.21 12.50
N VAL A 1238 0.62 25.22 12.81
CA VAL A 1238 -0.59 24.86 12.05
C VAL A 1238 -1.80 24.90 12.99
N ALA A 1239 -2.87 25.54 12.52
CA ALA A 1239 -4.14 25.63 13.23
C ALA A 1239 -5.15 24.64 12.64
N TYR A 1240 -5.73 23.82 13.51
CA TYR A 1240 -6.72 22.81 13.18
C TYR A 1240 -8.09 23.22 13.74
N GLU A 1241 -9.14 23.08 12.92
CA GLU A 1241 -10.53 23.23 13.33
C GLU A 1241 -11.07 21.90 13.89
N GLY A 1242 -11.94 21.98 14.91
CA GLY A 1242 -12.63 20.87 15.55
C GLY A 1242 -11.76 20.06 16.50
N GLY A 1243 -10.72 19.44 15.97
CA GLY A 1243 -9.87 18.47 16.66
C GLY A 1243 -8.38 18.82 16.72
N SER A 1244 -7.55 17.80 16.97
CA SER A 1244 -6.09 17.93 16.95
C SER A 1244 -5.49 17.37 15.65
N ALA A 1245 -4.21 17.65 15.42
CA ALA A 1245 -3.48 17.08 14.28
C ALA A 1245 -3.46 15.53 14.30
N LEU A 1246 -3.52 14.93 15.49
CA LEU A 1246 -3.17 13.53 15.76
C LEU A 1246 -4.38 12.57 15.71
N ASP A 1247 -5.52 13.04 15.21
CA ASP A 1247 -6.78 12.31 15.18
C ASP A 1247 -7.59 12.62 13.91
N PHE A 1248 -8.71 11.90 13.72
CA PHE A 1248 -9.62 12.10 12.58
C PHE A 1248 -10.62 13.25 12.76
N THR A 1249 -10.56 14.02 13.86
CA THR A 1249 -11.51 15.12 14.13
C THR A 1249 -10.96 16.50 13.78
N GLY A 1250 -9.64 16.64 13.58
CA GLY A 1250 -8.97 17.90 13.23
C GLY A 1250 -8.81 18.13 11.73
N LYS A 1251 -9.30 19.28 11.22
CA LYS A 1251 -9.05 19.77 9.84
C LYS A 1251 -8.03 20.91 9.84
N PRO A 1252 -6.92 20.86 9.08
CA PRO A 1252 -6.04 22.02 8.91
C PRO A 1252 -6.78 23.19 8.26
N VAL A 1253 -6.71 24.38 8.84
CA VAL A 1253 -7.38 25.59 8.30
C VAL A 1253 -6.46 26.81 8.14
N ALA A 1254 -5.33 26.86 8.85
CA ALA A 1254 -4.33 27.92 8.66
C ALA A 1254 -2.91 27.48 9.02
N ILE A 1255 -1.92 28.10 8.38
CA ILE A 1255 -0.49 27.93 8.65
C ILE A 1255 0.09 29.28 9.05
N VAL A 1256 0.76 29.33 10.19
CA VAL A 1256 1.38 30.53 10.76
C VAL A 1256 2.89 30.40 10.56
N SER A 1257 3.49 31.24 9.72
CA SER A 1257 4.94 31.21 9.47
C SER A 1257 5.63 32.51 9.91
N PRO A 1258 6.44 32.48 10.99
CA PRO A 1258 7.31 33.59 11.37
C PRO A 1258 8.35 33.95 10.32
N ALA A 1259 8.70 33.02 9.43
CA ALA A 1259 9.71 33.19 8.38
C ALA A 1259 9.15 33.97 7.17
N LYS A 1260 7.94 33.63 6.72
CA LYS A 1260 7.18 34.43 5.75
C LYS A 1260 6.57 35.70 6.35
N ALA A 1261 6.59 35.84 7.68
CA ALA A 1261 5.99 36.91 8.46
C ALA A 1261 4.47 37.08 8.19
N ALA A 1262 3.76 35.95 8.01
CA ALA A 1262 2.36 35.92 7.62
C ALA A 1262 1.61 34.70 8.17
N VAL A 1263 0.28 34.72 8.00
CA VAL A 1263 -0.62 33.57 8.18
C VAL A 1263 -1.25 33.23 6.84
N GLU A 1264 -1.12 31.98 6.41
CA GLU A 1264 -1.76 31.44 5.21
C GLU A 1264 -3.05 30.73 5.61
N LEU A 1265 -4.18 31.13 5.03
CA LEU A 1265 -5.49 30.50 5.22
C LEU A 1265 -5.72 29.52 4.06
N LEU A 1266 -6.05 28.26 4.39
CA LEU A 1266 -6.03 27.14 3.45
C LEU A 1266 -7.32 26.99 2.64
#